data_AF-A0A9D2B2D1-F1
#
_entry.id   AF-A0A9D2B2D1-F1
#
_cell.length_a   1.000
_cell.length_b   1.000
_cell.length_c   1.000
_cell.angle_alpha   90.00
_cell.angle_beta   90.00
_cell.angle_gamma   90.00
#
_symmetry.space_group_name_H-M   'P 1'
#
loop_
_entity.id
_entity.type
_entity.pdbx_description
1 polymer ?
#
loop_
_entity_poly.entity_id
_entity_poly.type
_entity_poly.pdbx_seq_one_letter_code
_entity_poly.pdbx_strand_id
1 'polypeptide(L)'
;MLINKVGNQREWEDCAQYVGESCSRQVEHITAMVVGEDASQANRKAFADFKAELQAVTHVELSDYDDIEMLAQHIVIKPVLDELFRGYPFTENNAIASAMTKMLEHLDRDGLTHTNDELRGFYQSVGVRMQNVRSVSDRQKVIVDLFDRFFKIASPKQQDKLGIVYTPIEVVDFMIHSVNDILKREFGCTFSTHGVHVLDPFTGTGTFITRLLTSGYITPEDLEYKYEHDLHAFEILPLAYYIASINIESVHNALYQQQHNGQALPIEAYKGSDITVLTDTFSTCTSTAHTEQDELTTLSENTMCRKVGESMELRVIIGNPPYSVGQDSQNDNNQNESYPELDARIAATYVERAGKITNKNSLYDSYVRAFRWASDKIKDRGVVAFVTNAGWIDSASANGMRRCLQEEFSSVYVLHLKGNARTSGKQRQKEAGNIFGSGSRAPIAITILVKNPDSTEQGQIHFACVDDYLSREAKLQQLADIGSVLNSEFKLTTISPDAHGDWLNQRRNDFAHFISVDGKKNKHGVAVFANFSNGIKTNRDVWSYNSSRRTIARNFERCIANYNEQLATMQETGDVPAKDDTKLKWSGTLENAFKRQLPSPDFDHDAITLSMYRPYVAQWLYNQKFWLERSYQMASLFPFAGAQNLAIGIAGVGASSFSCLISNSIACLDCLEKSQWFPRYRYLPVDDTDNGSKATGSQTDHQVVSLFINGYVREDAIKPEAVAHFRAAYAGHESEIDADAVFYYIYGILHSKDYRTTYANNLQKELPRIPRVATFEDFKSFEKAGRALAKLHVNYEQVEPYAGCTITGLENGISAPNLRVSKLKYGKVAGKKGNAALDKTKIVYNGQITISGIPLEVQDYVVNKKSALDWVVERCGVNIDKASQIVNDFNSMAEEKGDPQYILHLILRVITVSLETNKIVASLPALRIHSLVLEFKSS
;
A
#
# COMPACT_ATOMS: atom_id res chain seq x y z
N MET A 1 38.98 -15.73 13.11
CA MET A 1 39.87 -15.78 11.92
C MET A 1 39.61 -16.97 11.00
N LEU A 2 39.17 -18.15 11.50
CA LEU A 2 38.84 -19.30 10.63
C LEU A 2 37.58 -19.12 9.76
N ILE A 3 36.54 -18.43 10.26
CA ILE A 3 35.27 -18.23 9.54
C ILE A 3 35.45 -17.43 8.22
N ASN A 4 36.39 -16.47 8.17
CA ASN A 4 36.63 -15.66 6.97
C ASN A 4 37.54 -16.33 5.92
N LYS A 5 38.09 -17.52 6.18
CA LYS A 5 39.08 -18.19 5.29
C LYS A 5 38.58 -19.48 4.62
N VAL A 6 37.44 -20.02 5.06
CA VAL A 6 36.86 -21.23 4.46
C VAL A 6 35.70 -20.79 3.56
N GLY A 7 35.98 -20.63 2.26
CA GLY A 7 34.94 -20.37 1.25
C GLY A 7 34.01 -21.58 1.09
N ASN A 8 32.71 -21.30 0.93
CA ASN A 8 31.59 -22.24 0.78
C ASN A 8 31.60 -23.43 1.75
N GLN A 9 31.20 -23.21 3.01
CA GLN A 9 30.31 -24.20 3.63
C GLN A 9 29.04 -24.22 2.78
N ARG A 10 28.52 -25.38 2.36
CA ARG A 10 27.20 -25.45 1.69
C ARG A 10 26.21 -24.69 2.57
N GLU A 11 25.83 -23.49 2.18
CA GLU A 11 24.95 -22.66 2.97
C GLU A 11 23.53 -23.21 2.80
N TRP A 12 22.66 -23.07 3.80
CA TRP A 12 21.26 -23.51 3.69
C TRP A 12 20.54 -22.93 2.47
N GLU A 13 21.02 -21.80 1.97
CA GLU A 13 20.58 -21.16 0.72
C GLU A 13 20.81 -22.05 -0.51
N ASP A 14 21.94 -22.77 -0.59
CA ASP A 14 22.24 -23.69 -1.69
C ASP A 14 21.31 -24.92 -1.64
N CYS A 15 20.96 -25.39 -0.44
CA CYS A 15 20.03 -26.53 -0.27
C CYS A 15 18.57 -26.14 -0.54
N ALA A 16 18.18 -24.88 -0.31
CA ALA A 16 16.80 -24.44 -0.40
C ALA A 16 16.24 -24.48 -1.83
N GLN A 17 17.07 -24.23 -2.85
CA GLN A 17 16.65 -24.34 -4.25
C GLN A 17 16.29 -25.80 -4.62
N TYR A 18 17.16 -26.75 -4.26
CA TYR A 18 16.91 -28.19 -4.49
C TYR A 18 15.66 -28.69 -3.74
N VAL A 19 15.41 -28.15 -2.55
CA VAL A 19 14.19 -28.46 -1.80
C VAL A 19 12.95 -27.93 -2.50
N GLY A 20 12.97 -26.69 -3.00
CA GLY A 20 11.84 -26.14 -3.76
C GLY A 20 11.50 -26.97 -5.01
N GLU A 21 12.52 -27.45 -5.73
CA GLU A 21 12.36 -28.40 -6.84
C GLU A 21 11.78 -29.74 -6.38
N SER A 22 12.19 -30.24 -5.22
CA SER A 22 11.64 -31.46 -4.62
C SER A 22 10.17 -31.30 -4.19
N CYS A 23 9.83 -30.20 -3.50
CA CYS A 23 8.44 -29.86 -3.18
C CYS A 23 7.57 -29.80 -4.44
N SER A 24 8.05 -29.17 -5.52
CA SER A 24 7.32 -29.07 -6.79
C SER A 24 7.05 -30.45 -7.40
N ARG A 25 8.05 -31.34 -7.40
CA ARG A 25 7.88 -32.74 -7.82
C ARG A 25 6.89 -33.50 -6.95
N GLN A 26 6.90 -33.26 -5.63
CA GLN A 26 5.95 -33.89 -4.72
C GLN A 26 4.52 -33.40 -4.94
N VAL A 27 4.33 -32.12 -5.21
CA VAL A 27 3.02 -31.59 -5.62
C VAL A 27 2.52 -32.29 -6.88
N GLU A 28 3.36 -32.39 -7.92
CA GLU A 28 2.99 -33.11 -9.15
C GLU A 28 2.66 -34.58 -8.89
N HIS A 29 3.47 -35.26 -8.05
CA HIS A 29 3.28 -36.66 -7.72
C HIS A 29 1.96 -36.90 -6.97
N ILE A 30 1.71 -36.18 -5.88
CA ILE A 30 0.49 -36.29 -5.09
C ILE A 30 -0.72 -35.91 -5.96
N THR A 31 -0.61 -34.87 -6.80
CA THR A 31 -1.66 -34.50 -7.77
C THR A 31 -2.04 -35.66 -8.68
N ALA A 32 -1.06 -36.37 -9.24
CA ALA A 32 -1.32 -37.54 -10.08
C ALA A 32 -2.04 -38.66 -9.32
N MET A 33 -1.79 -38.80 -8.01
CA MET A 33 -2.37 -39.87 -7.17
C MET A 33 -3.78 -39.58 -6.65
N VAL A 34 -4.16 -38.30 -6.54
CA VAL A 34 -5.45 -37.89 -5.95
C VAL A 34 -6.38 -37.17 -6.91
N VAL A 35 -5.85 -36.51 -7.96
CA VAL A 35 -6.65 -35.74 -8.93
C VAL A 35 -6.50 -36.29 -10.36
N GLY A 36 -5.34 -36.84 -10.71
CA GLY A 36 -5.01 -37.34 -12.07
C GLY A 36 -5.93 -38.44 -12.59
N GLU A 37 -6.05 -38.57 -13.92
CA GLU A 37 -7.00 -39.49 -14.57
C GLU A 37 -6.90 -40.95 -14.07
N ASP A 38 -5.67 -41.40 -13.79
CA ASP A 38 -5.38 -42.76 -13.30
C ASP A 38 -5.47 -42.92 -11.76
N ALA A 39 -5.85 -41.88 -11.02
CA ALA A 39 -5.94 -41.91 -9.56
C ALA A 39 -7.00 -42.92 -9.07
N SER A 40 -6.60 -43.78 -8.12
CA SER A 40 -7.48 -44.81 -7.57
C SER A 40 -8.69 -44.19 -6.85
N GLN A 41 -9.85 -44.84 -6.92
CA GLN A 41 -11.06 -44.36 -6.23
C GLN A 41 -10.89 -44.34 -4.70
N ALA A 42 -10.03 -45.21 -4.16
CA ALA A 42 -9.68 -45.22 -2.74
C ALA A 42 -8.89 -43.96 -2.35
N ASN A 43 -7.87 -43.58 -3.14
CA ASN A 43 -7.06 -42.38 -2.88
C ASN A 43 -7.88 -41.10 -3.02
N ARG A 44 -8.72 -41.01 -4.07
CA ARG A 44 -9.67 -39.89 -4.25
C ARG A 44 -10.60 -39.73 -3.06
N LYS A 45 -11.14 -40.84 -2.55
CA LYS A 45 -12.02 -40.82 -1.38
C LYS A 45 -11.26 -40.41 -0.11
N ALA A 46 -10.10 -41.00 0.16
CA ALA A 46 -9.31 -40.66 1.34
C ALA A 46 -8.89 -39.18 1.33
N PHE A 47 -8.51 -38.63 0.18
CA PHE A 47 -8.15 -37.23 0.04
C PHE A 47 -9.35 -36.30 0.21
N ALA A 48 -10.51 -36.65 -0.36
CA ALA A 48 -11.75 -35.89 -0.15
C ALA A 48 -12.19 -35.92 1.33
N ASP A 49 -12.08 -37.06 2.00
CA ASP A 49 -12.41 -37.21 3.43
C ASP A 49 -11.43 -36.39 4.29
N PHE A 50 -10.12 -36.45 4.02
CA PHE A 50 -9.10 -35.62 4.68
C PHE A 50 -9.36 -34.11 4.47
N LYS A 51 -9.68 -33.71 3.24
CA LYS A 51 -9.99 -32.32 2.91
C LYS A 51 -11.24 -31.84 3.68
N ALA A 52 -12.29 -32.66 3.71
CA ALA A 52 -13.50 -32.34 4.46
C ALA A 52 -13.21 -32.18 5.96
N GLU A 53 -12.38 -33.05 6.53
CA GLU A 53 -11.95 -32.95 7.93
C GLU A 53 -11.12 -31.69 8.19
N LEU A 54 -10.12 -31.42 7.35
CA LEU A 54 -9.29 -30.22 7.45
C LEU A 54 -10.12 -28.94 7.31
N GLN A 55 -11.06 -28.91 6.36
CA GLN A 55 -11.98 -27.79 6.18
C GLN A 55 -12.92 -27.63 7.38
N ALA A 56 -13.43 -28.72 7.95
CA ALA A 56 -14.27 -28.68 9.14
C ALA A 56 -13.51 -28.15 10.37
N VAL A 57 -12.21 -28.42 10.46
CA VAL A 57 -11.37 -28.03 11.60
C VAL A 57 -10.78 -26.62 11.46
N THR A 58 -10.33 -26.26 10.26
CA THR A 58 -9.68 -24.96 10.00
C THR A 58 -10.66 -23.87 9.57
N HIS A 59 -11.84 -24.25 9.05
CA HIS A 59 -12.81 -23.41 8.36
C HIS A 59 -12.24 -22.66 7.14
N VAL A 60 -11.13 -23.16 6.59
CA VAL A 60 -10.51 -22.64 5.37
C VAL A 60 -10.96 -23.48 4.19
N GLU A 61 -11.57 -22.86 3.19
CA GLU A 61 -11.90 -23.51 1.93
C GLU A 61 -10.68 -23.43 1.00
N LEU A 62 -9.82 -24.45 1.08
CA LEU A 62 -8.62 -24.55 0.27
C LEU A 62 -8.95 -25.18 -1.11
N SER A 63 -8.23 -24.74 -2.15
CA SER A 63 -8.26 -25.45 -3.43
C SER A 63 -7.54 -26.80 -3.30
N ASP A 64 -7.87 -27.76 -4.17
CA ASP A 64 -7.18 -29.06 -4.17
C ASP A 64 -5.66 -28.89 -4.28
N TYR A 65 -5.21 -27.87 -5.04
CA TYR A 65 -3.80 -27.54 -5.15
C TYR A 65 -3.19 -27.09 -3.81
N ASP A 66 -3.87 -26.25 -3.05
CA ASP A 66 -3.36 -25.74 -1.77
C ASP A 66 -3.26 -26.88 -0.72
N ASP A 67 -4.25 -27.79 -0.68
CA ASP A 67 -4.22 -28.97 0.18
C ASP A 67 -3.07 -29.93 -0.18
N ILE A 68 -2.86 -30.16 -1.49
CA ILE A 68 -1.75 -30.98 -2.00
C ILE A 68 -0.40 -30.33 -1.69
N GLU A 69 -0.30 -29.02 -1.87
CA GLU A 69 0.90 -28.26 -1.54
C GLU A 69 1.22 -28.38 -0.05
N MET A 70 0.22 -28.28 0.82
CA MET A 70 0.38 -28.47 2.26
C MET A 70 0.91 -29.87 2.62
N LEU A 71 0.38 -30.93 2.01
CA LEU A 71 0.87 -32.30 2.20
C LEU A 71 2.33 -32.44 1.71
N ALA A 72 2.64 -31.92 0.53
CA ALA A 72 4.00 -31.95 -0.03
C ALA A 72 5.02 -31.24 0.86
N GLN A 73 4.62 -30.13 1.49
CA GLN A 73 5.47 -29.40 2.43
C GLN A 73 5.73 -30.19 3.70
N HIS A 74 4.71 -30.86 4.24
CA HIS A 74 4.86 -31.68 5.44
C HIS A 74 5.91 -32.79 5.25
N ILE A 75 6.00 -33.39 4.06
CA ILE A 75 7.04 -34.38 3.72
C ILE A 75 8.45 -33.83 3.98
N VAL A 76 8.70 -32.59 3.56
CA VAL A 76 10.01 -31.94 3.67
C VAL A 76 10.27 -31.39 5.07
N ILE A 77 9.23 -30.90 5.74
CA ILE A 77 9.33 -30.24 7.04
C ILE A 77 9.49 -31.26 8.16
N LYS A 78 8.73 -32.36 8.14
CA LYS A 78 8.69 -33.34 9.24
C LYS A 78 10.10 -33.81 9.68
N PRO A 79 11.01 -34.24 8.79
CA PRO A 79 12.36 -34.67 9.20
C PRO A 79 13.20 -33.54 9.80
N VAL A 80 12.95 -32.30 9.36
CA VAL A 80 13.60 -31.11 9.94
C VAL A 80 13.10 -30.89 11.37
N LEU A 81 11.79 -31.03 11.60
CA LEU A 81 11.20 -30.93 12.94
C LEU A 81 11.74 -32.04 13.86
N ASP A 82 11.77 -33.29 13.39
CA ASP A 82 12.30 -34.43 14.16
C ASP A 82 13.78 -34.19 14.56
N GLU A 83 14.56 -33.58 13.68
CA GLU A 83 15.96 -33.23 13.95
C GLU A 83 16.13 -32.04 14.89
N LEU A 84 15.29 -31.00 14.74
CA LEU A 84 15.26 -29.85 15.65
C LEU A 84 14.89 -30.27 17.09
N PHE A 85 14.15 -31.37 17.25
CA PHE A 85 13.57 -31.80 18.53
C PHE A 85 13.94 -33.21 18.97
N ARG A 86 15.13 -33.70 18.61
CA ARG A 86 15.63 -34.99 19.12
C ARG A 86 15.44 -35.10 20.63
N GLY A 87 14.65 -36.09 21.05
CA GLY A 87 14.31 -36.35 22.45
C GLY A 87 12.89 -35.96 22.87
N TYR A 88 12.10 -35.33 21.99
CA TYR A 88 10.69 -35.02 22.23
C TYR A 88 9.81 -35.55 21.08
N PRO A 89 8.71 -36.27 21.38
CA PRO A 89 7.80 -36.82 20.38
C PRO A 89 6.83 -35.77 19.80
N PHE A 90 7.35 -34.66 19.25
CA PHE A 90 6.53 -33.55 18.73
C PHE A 90 5.60 -34.01 17.59
N THR A 91 6.14 -34.68 16.59
CA THR A 91 5.37 -35.10 15.39
C THR A 91 4.30 -36.15 15.70
N GLU A 92 4.47 -36.90 16.79
CA GLU A 92 3.51 -37.91 17.25
C GLU A 92 2.37 -37.30 18.07
N ASN A 93 2.64 -36.24 18.84
CA ASN A 93 1.68 -35.60 19.75
C ASN A 93 1.05 -34.32 19.20
N ASN A 94 1.53 -33.78 18.08
CA ASN A 94 0.87 -32.67 17.41
C ASN A 94 -0.26 -33.19 16.49
N ALA A 95 -1.51 -32.83 16.79
CA ALA A 95 -2.69 -33.31 16.08
C ALA A 95 -2.62 -33.13 14.55
N ILE A 96 -2.19 -31.95 14.10
CA ILE A 96 -2.05 -31.62 12.67
C ILE A 96 -0.94 -32.45 12.02
N ALA A 97 0.24 -32.54 12.64
CA ALA A 97 1.36 -33.32 12.12
C ALA A 97 1.01 -34.82 12.02
N SER A 98 0.31 -35.34 13.02
CA SER A 98 -0.18 -36.72 13.06
C SER A 98 -1.17 -36.99 11.92
N ALA A 99 -2.14 -36.09 11.70
CA ALA A 99 -3.12 -36.20 10.63
C ALA A 99 -2.47 -36.17 9.23
N MET A 100 -1.58 -35.20 8.97
CA MET A 100 -0.86 -35.12 7.70
C MET A 100 0.01 -36.36 7.44
N THR A 101 0.68 -36.87 8.47
CA THR A 101 1.52 -38.07 8.36
C THR A 101 0.68 -39.30 8.00
N LYS A 102 -0.47 -39.49 8.66
CA LYS A 102 -1.39 -40.60 8.37
C LYS A 102 -1.93 -40.54 6.94
N MET A 103 -2.25 -39.34 6.45
CA MET A 103 -2.72 -39.16 5.07
C MET A 103 -1.64 -39.54 4.05
N LEU A 104 -0.40 -39.10 4.29
CA LEU A 104 0.72 -39.44 3.40
C LEU A 104 1.08 -40.93 3.43
N GLU A 105 1.03 -41.58 4.60
CA GLU A 105 1.24 -43.03 4.71
C GLU A 105 0.18 -43.84 3.96
N HIS A 106 -1.04 -43.33 3.84
CA HIS A 106 -2.11 -43.92 3.04
C HIS A 106 -1.88 -43.74 1.54
N LEU A 107 -1.44 -42.54 1.12
CA LEU A 107 -1.23 -42.22 -0.29
C LEU A 107 0.01 -42.92 -0.86
N ASP A 108 1.18 -42.67 -0.28
CA ASP A 108 2.46 -42.98 -0.91
C ASP A 108 3.55 -43.31 0.12
N ARG A 109 3.43 -44.51 0.71
CA ARG A 109 4.37 -44.99 1.72
C ARG A 109 5.82 -45.09 1.19
N ASP A 110 6.00 -45.39 -0.09
CA ASP A 110 7.30 -45.66 -0.71
C ASP A 110 7.98 -44.37 -1.25
N GLY A 111 7.24 -43.39 -1.80
CA GLY A 111 7.81 -42.12 -2.26
C GLY A 111 8.16 -41.13 -1.14
N LEU A 112 7.57 -41.28 0.06
CA LEU A 112 8.03 -40.64 1.31
C LEU A 112 9.50 -40.97 1.61
N THR A 113 9.90 -42.22 1.43
CA THR A 113 11.27 -42.69 1.70
C THR A 113 12.28 -42.12 0.70
N HIS A 114 11.92 -42.04 -0.58
CA HIS A 114 12.84 -41.57 -1.63
C HIS A 114 13.19 -40.07 -1.48
N THR A 115 12.20 -39.23 -1.14
CA THR A 115 12.41 -37.79 -0.91
C THR A 115 13.30 -37.53 0.31
N ASN A 116 13.13 -38.33 1.36
CA ASN A 116 13.96 -38.25 2.55
C ASN A 116 15.42 -38.64 2.28
N ASP A 117 15.65 -39.57 1.35
CA ASP A 117 16.99 -39.96 0.94
C ASP A 117 17.73 -38.85 0.18
N GLU A 118 17.03 -38.12 -0.69
CA GLU A 118 17.58 -36.99 -1.46
C GLU A 118 17.98 -35.81 -0.55
N LEU A 119 17.18 -35.52 0.48
CA LEU A 119 17.38 -34.37 1.38
C LEU A 119 18.20 -34.69 2.64
N ARG A 120 18.68 -35.92 2.77
CA ARG A 120 19.44 -36.41 3.95
C ARG A 120 20.61 -35.52 4.35
N GLY A 121 21.37 -35.00 3.38
CA GLY A 121 22.51 -34.12 3.64
C GLY A 121 22.08 -32.78 4.27
N PHE A 122 20.92 -32.27 3.89
CA PHE A 122 20.33 -31.08 4.50
C PHE A 122 19.87 -31.36 5.93
N TYR A 123 19.13 -32.46 6.16
CA TYR A 123 18.69 -32.84 7.51
C TYR A 123 19.86 -33.04 8.49
N GLN A 124 20.94 -33.71 8.04
CA GLN A 124 22.16 -33.83 8.83
C GLN A 124 22.78 -32.47 9.19
N SER A 125 22.72 -31.50 8.28
CA SER A 125 23.24 -30.14 8.55
C SER A 125 22.46 -29.42 9.65
N VAL A 126 21.14 -29.62 9.71
CA VAL A 126 20.27 -29.09 10.78
C VAL A 126 20.70 -29.71 12.11
N GLY A 127 20.90 -31.03 12.12
CA GLY A 127 21.34 -31.73 13.32
C GLY A 127 22.70 -31.28 13.86
N VAL A 128 23.67 -31.04 12.97
CA VAL A 128 24.97 -30.50 13.37
C VAL A 128 24.85 -29.10 13.99
N ARG A 129 23.93 -28.26 13.50
CA ARG A 129 23.67 -26.96 14.15
C ARG A 129 23.01 -27.12 15.51
N MET A 130 22.06 -28.04 15.63
CA MET A 130 21.37 -28.33 16.88
C MET A 130 22.29 -28.86 17.98
N GLN A 131 23.36 -29.59 17.63
CA GLN A 131 24.39 -30.01 18.60
C GLN A 131 25.11 -28.84 19.29
N ASN A 132 25.11 -27.66 18.67
CA ASN A 132 25.74 -26.46 19.21
C ASN A 132 24.78 -25.56 19.98
N VAL A 133 23.49 -25.90 20.05
CA VAL A 133 22.49 -25.15 20.81
C VAL A 133 22.66 -25.41 22.30
N ARG A 134 22.88 -24.35 23.08
CA ARG A 134 23.09 -24.43 24.53
C ARG A 134 22.02 -23.71 25.35
N SER A 135 21.14 -22.95 24.70
CA SER A 135 20.07 -22.19 25.34
C SER A 135 18.81 -22.14 24.47
N VAL A 136 17.68 -21.77 25.07
CA VAL A 136 16.42 -21.51 24.34
C VAL A 136 16.60 -20.41 23.30
N SER A 137 17.36 -19.36 23.63
CA SER A 137 17.65 -18.26 22.69
C SER A 137 18.48 -18.74 21.49
N ASP A 138 19.46 -19.62 21.70
CA ASP A 138 20.23 -20.18 20.58
C ASP A 138 19.35 -21.06 19.69
N ARG A 139 18.45 -21.86 20.28
CA ARG A 139 17.48 -22.67 19.53
C ARG A 139 16.59 -21.79 18.66
N GLN A 140 16.02 -20.73 19.23
CA GLN A 140 15.21 -19.76 18.50
C GLN A 140 15.98 -19.12 17.34
N LYS A 141 17.26 -18.76 17.54
CA LYS A 141 18.10 -18.25 16.44
C LYS A 141 18.25 -19.26 15.31
N VAL A 142 18.47 -20.54 15.62
CA VAL A 142 18.56 -21.59 14.59
C VAL A 142 17.25 -21.71 13.81
N ILE A 143 16.11 -21.65 14.50
CA ILE A 143 14.77 -21.70 13.87
C ILE A 143 14.53 -20.47 12.99
N VAL A 144 14.88 -19.28 13.46
CA VAL A 144 14.78 -18.03 12.68
C VAL A 144 15.68 -18.06 11.46
N ASP A 145 16.95 -18.46 11.61
CA ASP A 145 17.89 -18.60 10.48
C ASP A 145 17.40 -19.65 9.46
N LEU A 146 16.76 -20.72 9.94
CA LEU A 146 16.18 -21.75 9.08
C LEU A 146 15.02 -21.13 8.30
N PHE A 147 14.12 -20.41 8.98
CA PHE A 147 13.03 -19.70 8.33
C PHE A 147 13.50 -18.69 7.27
N ASP A 148 14.39 -17.78 7.64
CA ASP A 148 14.83 -16.67 6.79
C ASP A 148 15.64 -17.13 5.56
N ARG A 149 16.44 -18.20 5.70
CA ARG A 149 17.36 -18.64 4.64
C ARG A 149 16.85 -19.84 3.85
N PHE A 150 16.01 -20.68 4.44
CA PHE A 150 15.54 -21.91 3.80
C PHE A 150 14.14 -21.73 3.20
N PHE A 151 13.13 -21.47 4.03
CA PHE A 151 11.73 -21.44 3.57
C PHE A 151 11.46 -20.27 2.62
N LYS A 152 12.14 -19.15 2.82
CA LYS A 152 12.10 -18.00 1.91
C LYS A 152 12.51 -18.34 0.47
N ILE A 153 13.47 -19.23 0.30
CA ILE A 153 13.99 -19.63 -1.02
C ILE A 153 13.23 -20.84 -1.57
N ALA A 154 12.85 -21.78 -0.71
CA ALA A 154 12.17 -23.02 -1.09
C ALA A 154 10.72 -22.80 -1.58
N SER A 155 10.05 -21.71 -1.18
CA SER A 155 8.68 -21.41 -1.65
C SER A 155 8.45 -19.90 -1.91
N PRO A 156 9.00 -19.34 -3.00
CA PRO A 156 8.89 -17.91 -3.31
C PRO A 156 7.44 -17.41 -3.51
N LYS A 157 6.58 -18.22 -4.14
CA LYS A 157 5.15 -17.90 -4.30
C LYS A 157 4.44 -17.76 -2.95
N GLN A 158 4.83 -18.58 -1.99
CA GLN A 158 4.35 -18.47 -0.62
C GLN A 158 5.00 -17.30 0.10
N GLN A 159 6.27 -16.94 -0.14
CA GLN A 159 6.84 -15.71 0.43
C GLN A 159 5.97 -14.46 0.13
N ASP A 160 5.46 -14.35 -1.11
CA ASP A 160 4.61 -13.24 -1.52
C ASP A 160 3.16 -13.35 -0.97
N LYS A 161 2.64 -14.58 -0.76
CA LYS A 161 1.31 -14.82 -0.15
C LYS A 161 1.30 -14.74 1.39
N LEU A 162 2.30 -15.34 2.04
CA LEU A 162 2.34 -15.59 3.48
C LEU A 162 2.67 -14.34 4.29
N GLY A 163 3.43 -13.38 3.72
CA GLY A 163 3.74 -12.11 4.38
C GLY A 163 4.29 -12.26 5.81
N ILE A 164 4.88 -13.42 6.18
CA ILE A 164 5.33 -13.70 7.54
C ILE A 164 6.50 -12.75 7.84
N VAL A 165 6.28 -11.85 8.79
CA VAL A 165 7.27 -10.89 9.25
C VAL A 165 7.64 -11.21 10.68
N TYR A 166 8.93 -11.48 10.92
CA TYR A 166 9.43 -11.62 12.29
C TYR A 166 9.31 -10.29 13.04
N THR A 167 8.60 -10.31 14.16
CA THR A 167 8.37 -9.13 15.00
C THR A 167 9.60 -8.89 15.89
N PRO A 168 10.25 -7.71 15.84
CA PRO A 168 11.38 -7.42 16.72
C PRO A 168 11.02 -7.60 18.20
N ILE A 169 11.93 -8.20 18.97
CA ILE A 169 11.70 -8.54 20.38
C ILE A 169 11.40 -7.29 21.20
N GLU A 170 12.07 -6.18 20.91
CA GLU A 170 11.88 -4.90 21.62
C GLU A 170 10.45 -4.36 21.46
N VAL A 171 9.80 -4.63 20.32
CA VAL A 171 8.39 -4.28 20.09
C VAL A 171 7.48 -5.19 20.91
N VAL A 172 7.74 -6.49 20.89
CA VAL A 172 6.95 -7.51 21.62
C VAL A 172 7.02 -7.27 23.12
N ASP A 173 8.22 -7.09 23.66
CA ASP A 173 8.45 -6.86 25.08
C ASP A 173 7.80 -5.55 25.54
N PHE A 174 7.93 -4.47 24.75
CA PHE A 174 7.25 -3.20 25.05
C PHE A 174 5.73 -3.38 25.15
N MET A 175 5.12 -4.13 24.24
CA MET A 175 3.68 -4.41 24.26
C MET A 175 3.29 -5.24 25.49
N ILE A 176 4.05 -6.29 25.82
CA ILE A 176 3.79 -7.15 26.98
C ILE A 176 3.89 -6.34 28.28
N HIS A 177 4.95 -5.55 28.49
CA HIS A 177 5.06 -4.69 29.67
C HIS A 177 3.92 -3.68 29.75
N SER A 178 3.60 -3.02 28.63
CA SER A 178 2.50 -2.05 28.58
C SER A 178 1.15 -2.65 28.94
N VAL A 179 0.82 -3.82 28.39
CA VAL A 179 -0.45 -4.50 28.69
C VAL A 179 -0.51 -4.90 30.16
N ASN A 180 0.57 -5.44 30.74
CA ASN A 180 0.59 -5.83 32.15
C ASN A 180 0.37 -4.62 33.08
N ASP A 181 1.02 -3.49 32.79
CA ASP A 181 0.86 -2.28 33.60
C ASP A 181 -0.56 -1.71 33.48
N ILE A 182 -1.16 -1.77 32.29
CA ILE A 182 -2.56 -1.39 32.07
C ILE A 182 -3.50 -2.34 32.82
N LEU A 183 -3.27 -3.66 32.79
CA LEU A 183 -4.08 -4.62 33.53
C LEU A 183 -4.10 -4.31 35.03
N LYS A 184 -2.93 -3.99 35.59
CA LYS A 184 -2.78 -3.60 37.00
C LYS A 184 -3.55 -2.33 37.31
N ARG A 185 -3.39 -1.29 36.48
CA ARG A 185 -3.99 0.03 36.71
C ARG A 185 -5.51 0.01 36.54
N GLU A 186 -5.99 -0.62 35.48
CA GLU A 186 -7.40 -0.54 35.05
C GLU A 186 -8.30 -1.60 35.69
N PHE A 187 -7.75 -2.80 35.92
CA PHE A 187 -8.55 -3.96 36.34
C PHE A 187 -8.06 -4.61 37.63
N GLY A 188 -6.94 -4.14 38.21
CA GLY A 188 -6.37 -4.72 39.43
C GLY A 188 -5.86 -6.15 39.27
N CYS A 189 -5.59 -6.59 38.03
CA CYS A 189 -5.08 -7.94 37.73
C CYS A 189 -3.77 -7.89 36.94
N THR A 190 -3.16 -9.04 36.69
CA THR A 190 -1.93 -9.18 35.91
C THR A 190 -2.05 -10.34 34.93
N PHE A 191 -1.02 -10.58 34.11
CA PHE A 191 -0.96 -11.81 33.32
C PHE A 191 -0.98 -13.08 34.16
N SER A 192 -0.42 -13.08 35.38
CA SER A 192 -0.43 -14.26 36.27
C SER A 192 -1.81 -14.59 36.83
N THR A 193 -2.73 -13.62 36.88
CA THR A 193 -4.05 -13.82 37.48
C THR A 193 -4.83 -14.89 36.70
N HIS A 194 -5.32 -15.92 37.40
CA HIS A 194 -6.12 -17.00 36.82
C HIS A 194 -7.42 -16.45 36.20
N GLY A 195 -7.81 -16.96 35.04
CA GLY A 195 -8.96 -16.49 34.27
C GLY A 195 -8.71 -15.22 33.46
N VAL A 196 -7.49 -14.65 33.51
CA VAL A 196 -7.06 -13.64 32.53
C VAL A 196 -6.60 -14.37 31.27
N HIS A 197 -7.55 -14.66 30.39
CA HIS A 197 -7.27 -15.31 29.11
C HIS A 197 -6.58 -14.34 28.13
N VAL A 198 -5.48 -14.78 27.55
CA VAL A 198 -4.65 -14.06 26.56
C VAL A 198 -4.71 -14.81 25.24
N LEU A 199 -5.11 -14.12 24.17
CA LEU A 199 -5.12 -14.65 22.82
C LEU A 199 -4.14 -13.87 21.93
N ASP A 200 -3.26 -14.60 21.24
CA ASP A 200 -2.62 -14.13 20.01
C ASP A 200 -3.32 -14.71 18.77
N PRO A 201 -4.19 -13.92 18.09
CA PRO A 201 -4.95 -14.42 16.96
C PRO A 201 -4.14 -14.59 15.66
N PHE A 202 -2.88 -14.14 15.64
CA PHE A 202 -1.99 -14.17 14.47
C PHE A 202 -0.57 -14.47 14.93
N THR A 203 -0.40 -15.63 15.58
CA THR A 203 0.79 -15.93 16.39
C THR A 203 2.08 -16.02 15.59
N GLY A 204 2.00 -16.30 14.28
CA GLY A 204 3.14 -16.46 13.41
C GLY A 204 4.06 -17.56 13.94
N THR A 205 5.21 -17.16 14.47
CA THR A 205 6.20 -18.08 15.06
C THR A 205 6.05 -18.27 16.59
N GLY A 206 4.95 -17.81 17.20
CA GLY A 206 4.72 -17.93 18.64
C GLY A 206 5.43 -16.88 19.49
N THR A 207 5.88 -15.77 18.89
CA THR A 207 6.79 -14.82 19.55
C THR A 207 6.12 -14.13 20.76
N PHE A 208 4.87 -13.68 20.66
CA PHE A 208 4.21 -13.01 21.79
C PHE A 208 4.01 -13.94 22.99
N ILE A 209 3.56 -15.18 22.76
CA ILE A 209 3.35 -16.16 23.84
C ILE A 209 4.68 -16.56 24.49
N THR A 210 5.71 -16.85 23.69
CA THR A 210 7.03 -17.24 24.20
C THR A 210 7.70 -16.12 25.00
N ARG A 211 7.58 -14.87 24.54
CA ARG A 211 8.06 -13.69 25.27
C ARG A 211 7.24 -13.45 26.54
N LEU A 212 5.94 -13.68 26.52
CA LEU A 212 5.10 -13.58 27.73
C LEU A 212 5.53 -14.61 28.79
N LEU A 213 5.70 -15.88 28.42
CA LEU A 213 6.18 -16.92 29.31
C LEU A 213 7.56 -16.60 29.91
N THR A 214 8.43 -15.95 29.15
CA THR A 214 9.80 -15.58 29.59
C THR A 214 9.91 -14.17 30.19
N SER A 215 8.82 -13.40 30.23
CA SER A 215 8.81 -12.01 30.71
C SER A 215 8.97 -11.87 32.22
N GLY A 216 8.65 -12.93 32.98
CA GLY A 216 8.56 -12.89 34.45
C GLY A 216 7.23 -12.34 34.99
N TYR A 217 6.23 -12.06 34.14
CA TYR A 217 4.90 -11.63 34.58
C TYR A 217 3.94 -12.76 34.93
N ILE A 218 4.22 -13.97 34.45
CA ILE A 218 3.58 -15.19 34.94
C ILE A 218 4.50 -15.74 36.03
N THR A 219 3.99 -15.86 37.25
CA THR A 219 4.80 -16.34 38.36
C THR A 219 5.09 -17.84 38.19
N PRO A 220 6.18 -18.35 38.79
CA PRO A 220 6.49 -19.78 38.73
C PRO A 220 5.34 -20.68 39.19
N GLU A 221 4.61 -20.26 40.22
CA GLU A 221 3.50 -21.04 40.81
C GLU A 221 2.27 -21.10 39.89
N ASP A 222 2.04 -20.06 39.09
CA ASP A 222 0.89 -19.98 38.20
C ASP A 222 1.20 -20.52 36.79
N LEU A 223 2.47 -20.77 36.47
CA LEU A 223 2.94 -21.11 35.12
C LEU A 223 2.15 -22.27 34.48
N GLU A 224 2.03 -23.40 35.18
CA GLU A 224 1.35 -24.59 34.66
C GLU A 224 -0.14 -24.30 34.43
N TYR A 225 -0.80 -23.65 35.38
CA TYR A 225 -2.21 -23.29 35.23
C TYR A 225 -2.42 -22.36 34.02
N LYS A 226 -1.60 -21.31 33.90
CA LYS A 226 -1.71 -20.35 32.80
C LYS A 226 -1.47 -21.02 31.45
N TYR A 227 -0.45 -21.87 31.38
CA TYR A 227 -0.09 -22.61 30.17
C TYR A 227 -1.22 -23.55 29.71
N GLU A 228 -1.87 -24.25 30.65
CA GLU A 228 -2.94 -25.19 30.32
C GLU A 228 -4.30 -24.53 30.03
N HIS A 229 -4.60 -23.34 30.58
CA HIS A 229 -5.97 -22.81 30.57
C HIS A 229 -6.12 -21.40 29.97
N ASP A 230 -5.12 -20.54 30.13
CA ASP A 230 -5.29 -19.09 29.95
C ASP A 230 -4.53 -18.52 28.74
N LEU A 231 -3.69 -19.31 28.07
CA LEU A 231 -2.92 -18.86 26.90
C LEU A 231 -3.44 -19.52 25.62
N HIS A 232 -3.63 -18.71 24.58
CA HIS A 232 -4.21 -19.14 23.31
C HIS A 232 -3.45 -18.49 22.14
N ALA A 233 -3.20 -19.25 21.07
CA ALA A 233 -2.47 -18.79 19.90
C ALA A 233 -3.04 -19.40 18.61
N PHE A 234 -3.52 -18.57 17.69
CA PHE A 234 -4.08 -19.02 16.41
C PHE A 234 -3.12 -18.70 15.26
N GLU A 235 -3.06 -19.62 14.29
CA GLU A 235 -2.29 -19.47 13.06
C GLU A 235 -3.05 -20.12 11.90
N ILE A 236 -3.01 -19.52 10.71
CA ILE A 236 -3.62 -20.09 9.51
C ILE A 236 -2.61 -20.87 8.67
N LEU A 237 -1.31 -20.57 8.82
CA LEU A 237 -0.25 -21.14 8.00
C LEU A 237 0.39 -22.36 8.68
N PRO A 238 0.28 -23.58 8.11
CA PRO A 238 0.73 -24.82 8.74
C PRO A 238 2.19 -24.81 9.22
N LEU A 239 3.11 -24.26 8.40
CA LEU A 239 4.52 -24.16 8.78
C LEU A 239 4.73 -23.20 9.98
N ALA A 240 4.06 -22.05 9.97
CA ALA A 240 4.15 -21.09 11.07
C ALA A 240 3.55 -21.69 12.35
N TYR A 241 2.41 -22.38 12.21
CA TYR A 241 1.78 -23.15 13.28
C TYR A 241 2.73 -24.16 13.94
N TYR A 242 3.47 -24.94 13.15
CA TYR A 242 4.44 -25.88 13.71
C TYR A 242 5.54 -25.15 14.47
N ILE A 243 6.09 -24.08 13.90
CA ILE A 243 7.14 -23.28 14.55
C ILE A 243 6.64 -22.66 15.86
N ALA A 244 5.40 -22.14 15.88
CA ALA A 244 4.79 -21.56 17.07
C ALA A 244 4.61 -22.59 18.18
N SER A 245 3.96 -23.72 17.87
CA SER A 245 3.71 -24.82 18.80
C SER A 245 5.01 -25.26 19.47
N ILE A 246 6.01 -25.51 18.63
CA ILE A 246 7.35 -25.91 19.03
C ILE A 246 8.03 -24.88 19.93
N ASN A 247 7.98 -23.61 19.56
CA ASN A 247 8.66 -22.56 20.32
C ASN A 247 8.04 -22.42 21.71
N ILE A 248 6.71 -22.47 21.77
CA ILE A 248 5.94 -22.38 23.02
C ILE A 248 6.27 -23.57 23.93
N GLU A 249 6.22 -24.80 23.42
CA GLU A 249 6.57 -26.01 24.18
C GLU A 249 8.03 -26.02 24.63
N SER A 250 8.96 -25.58 23.76
CA SER A 250 10.38 -25.55 24.12
C SER A 250 10.69 -24.52 25.21
N VAL A 251 9.94 -23.41 25.25
CA VAL A 251 10.07 -22.40 26.31
C VAL A 251 9.48 -22.92 27.62
N HIS A 252 8.29 -23.51 27.58
CA HIS A 252 7.67 -24.12 28.77
C HIS A 252 8.55 -25.20 29.38
N ASN A 253 9.05 -26.14 28.57
CA ASN A 253 9.99 -27.18 29.02
C ASN A 253 11.25 -26.61 29.68
N ALA A 254 11.79 -25.50 29.15
CA ALA A 254 12.97 -24.87 29.73
C ALA A 254 12.67 -24.17 31.07
N LEU A 255 11.49 -23.56 31.20
CA LEU A 255 11.04 -22.97 32.47
C LEU A 255 10.76 -24.06 33.50
N TYR A 256 10.14 -25.18 33.10
CA TYR A 256 9.94 -26.35 33.93
C TYR A 256 11.28 -26.89 34.47
N GLN A 257 12.28 -27.05 33.60
CA GLN A 257 13.63 -27.47 33.99
C GLN A 257 14.26 -26.51 35.02
N GLN A 258 14.07 -25.21 34.86
CA GLN A 258 14.57 -24.21 35.81
C GLN A 258 13.89 -24.35 37.18
N GLN A 259 12.60 -24.63 37.23
CA GLN A 259 11.86 -24.85 38.48
C GLN A 259 12.24 -26.17 39.16
N HIS A 260 12.64 -27.18 38.39
CA HIS A 260 12.91 -28.54 38.90
C HIS A 260 14.41 -28.87 38.96
N ASN A 261 15.26 -27.87 39.32
CA ASN A 261 16.71 -28.04 39.53
C ASN A 261 17.44 -28.72 38.35
N GLY A 262 17.03 -28.41 37.11
CA GLY A 262 17.62 -28.94 35.88
C GLY A 262 17.10 -30.32 35.46
N GLN A 263 16.07 -30.86 36.12
CA GLN A 263 15.41 -32.08 35.67
C GLN A 263 14.54 -31.80 34.44
N ALA A 264 14.78 -32.54 33.36
CA ALA A 264 13.95 -32.49 32.17
C ALA A 264 12.53 -32.99 32.48
N LEU A 265 11.53 -32.41 31.81
CA LEU A 265 10.18 -32.95 31.83
C LEU A 265 10.24 -34.43 31.38
N PRO A 266 9.72 -35.38 32.18
CA PRO A 266 9.67 -36.78 31.79
C PRO A 266 8.93 -36.95 30.47
N ILE A 267 9.40 -37.86 29.59
CA ILE A 267 8.76 -38.09 28.29
C ILE A 267 7.31 -38.52 28.47
N GLU A 268 7.02 -39.28 29.51
CA GLU A 268 5.67 -39.74 29.86
C GLU A 268 4.76 -38.62 30.38
N ALA A 269 5.33 -37.48 30.76
CA ALA A 269 4.62 -36.28 31.19
C ALA A 269 4.58 -35.20 30.10
N TYR A 270 5.25 -35.40 28.97
CA TYR A 270 5.19 -34.48 27.83
C TYR A 270 3.79 -34.53 27.23
N LYS A 271 3.13 -33.37 27.22
CA LYS A 271 1.90 -33.13 26.48
C LYS A 271 2.19 -32.09 25.40
N GLY A 272 1.61 -32.28 24.22
CA GLY A 272 1.61 -31.25 23.19
C GLY A 272 0.97 -29.96 23.70
N SER A 273 1.33 -28.83 23.10
CA SER A 273 0.75 -27.54 23.46
C SER A 273 -0.69 -27.41 22.95
N ASP A 274 -1.68 -27.45 23.85
CA ASP A 274 -3.08 -27.09 23.54
C ASP A 274 -3.29 -25.58 23.28
N ILE A 275 -2.23 -24.76 23.47
CA ILE A 275 -2.25 -23.31 23.24
C ILE A 275 -2.42 -23.00 21.74
N THR A 276 -1.77 -23.76 20.86
CA THR A 276 -1.66 -23.40 19.44
C THR A 276 -2.75 -24.10 18.63
N VAL A 277 -3.49 -23.35 17.82
CA VAL A 277 -4.59 -23.85 16.99
C VAL A 277 -4.37 -23.43 15.54
N LEU A 278 -4.50 -24.40 14.61
CA LEU A 278 -4.50 -24.12 13.17
C LEU A 278 -5.92 -23.73 12.74
N THR A 279 -6.14 -22.45 12.44
CA THR A 279 -7.47 -21.91 12.05
C THR A 279 -7.34 -20.54 11.39
N ASP A 280 -8.34 -20.15 10.59
CA ASP A 280 -8.51 -18.76 10.18
C ASP A 280 -9.33 -17.99 11.23
N THR A 281 -8.68 -17.08 11.94
CA THR A 281 -9.31 -16.18 12.93
C THR A 281 -10.54 -15.43 12.41
N PHE A 282 -10.59 -15.07 11.12
CA PHE A 282 -11.68 -14.28 10.55
C PHE A 282 -12.87 -15.11 10.07
N SER A 283 -12.71 -16.41 9.81
CA SER A 283 -13.80 -17.26 9.35
C SER A 283 -14.76 -17.55 10.51
N THR A 284 -16.02 -17.16 10.38
CA THR A 284 -17.02 -17.29 11.44
C THR A 284 -17.47 -18.74 11.60
N CYS A 285 -17.01 -19.38 12.67
CA CYS A 285 -17.74 -19.96 13.81
C CYS A 285 -19.31 -19.97 13.82
N THR A 286 -20.01 -20.15 12.70
CA THR A 286 -21.50 -20.23 12.65
C THR A 286 -22.05 -21.50 12.00
N SER A 287 -21.21 -22.40 11.49
CA SER A 287 -21.67 -23.74 11.10
C SER A 287 -21.90 -24.59 12.36
N THR A 288 -23.08 -24.46 12.96
CA THR A 288 -23.62 -25.40 13.96
C THR A 288 -23.93 -26.80 13.39
N ALA A 289 -23.37 -27.14 12.23
CA ALA A 289 -23.50 -28.46 11.63
C ALA A 289 -22.37 -29.37 12.15
N HIS A 290 -22.28 -29.52 13.47
CA HIS A 290 -21.50 -30.61 14.05
C HIS A 290 -22.39 -31.83 14.16
N THR A 291 -21.98 -32.91 13.50
CA THR A 291 -22.51 -34.26 13.78
C THR A 291 -21.67 -34.87 14.89
N GLU A 292 -22.24 -35.78 15.68
CA GLU A 292 -21.52 -36.57 16.71
C GLU A 292 -20.33 -37.39 16.14
N GLN A 293 -20.15 -37.40 14.81
CA GLN A 293 -19.03 -38.05 14.12
C GLN A 293 -17.73 -37.23 14.10
N ASP A 294 -17.77 -35.91 14.32
CA ASP A 294 -16.57 -35.04 14.32
C ASP A 294 -15.67 -35.26 15.56
N GLU A 295 -16.19 -35.88 16.63
CA GLU A 295 -15.45 -36.11 17.90
C GLU A 295 -14.54 -37.36 17.86
N LEU A 296 -14.54 -38.12 16.75
CA LEU A 296 -13.82 -39.40 16.61
C LEU A 296 -12.61 -39.34 15.68
N THR A 297 -12.24 -38.17 15.17
CA THR A 297 -11.16 -38.04 14.19
C THR A 297 -9.85 -37.54 14.80
N THR A 298 -8.75 -37.67 14.07
CA THR A 298 -7.41 -37.25 14.51
C THR A 298 -7.22 -35.74 14.62
N LEU A 299 -8.11 -34.94 14.03
CA LEU A 299 -8.12 -33.47 14.15
C LEU A 299 -9.10 -32.95 15.22
N SER A 300 -9.76 -33.83 15.97
CA SER A 300 -10.71 -33.46 17.03
C SER A 300 -10.07 -32.62 18.14
N GLU A 301 -8.80 -32.85 18.47
CA GLU A 301 -8.02 -32.07 19.45
C GLU A 301 -7.90 -30.58 19.05
N ASN A 302 -7.58 -30.28 17.78
CA ASN A 302 -7.53 -28.89 17.28
C ASN A 302 -8.92 -28.23 17.33
N THR A 303 -9.99 -29.02 17.09
CA THR A 303 -11.38 -28.56 17.17
C THR A 303 -11.80 -28.23 18.61
N MET A 304 -11.38 -29.03 19.59
CA MET A 304 -11.66 -28.77 21.00
C MET A 304 -10.93 -27.52 21.50
N CYS A 305 -9.63 -27.39 21.21
CA CYS A 305 -8.84 -26.22 21.59
C CYS A 305 -9.44 -24.93 21.01
N ARG A 306 -9.92 -24.97 19.76
CA ARG A 306 -10.66 -23.85 19.13
C ARG A 306 -11.95 -23.51 19.87
N LYS A 307 -12.83 -24.50 20.13
CA LYS A 307 -14.11 -24.28 20.84
C LYS A 307 -13.91 -23.69 22.23
N VAL A 308 -12.87 -24.14 22.92
CA VAL A 308 -12.46 -23.62 24.23
C VAL A 308 -12.03 -22.16 24.09
N GLY A 309 -11.08 -21.84 23.21
CA GLY A 309 -10.63 -20.45 22.97
C GLY A 309 -11.73 -19.50 22.48
N GLU A 310 -12.74 -20.02 21.78
CA GLU A 310 -13.86 -19.20 21.27
C GLU A 310 -14.95 -18.92 22.30
N SER A 311 -15.19 -19.84 23.23
CA SER A 311 -16.22 -19.73 24.27
C SER A 311 -15.74 -18.95 25.50
N MET A 312 -14.43 -18.79 25.67
CA MET A 312 -13.81 -18.08 26.79
C MET A 312 -14.03 -16.56 26.75
N GLU A 313 -14.12 -15.96 27.94
CA GLU A 313 -14.12 -14.51 28.10
C GLU A 313 -12.69 -13.96 28.04
N LEU A 314 -12.25 -13.60 26.84
CA LEU A 314 -10.91 -13.03 26.62
C LEU A 314 -10.74 -11.72 27.37
N ARG A 315 -9.60 -11.58 28.05
CA ARG A 315 -9.20 -10.34 28.73
C ARG A 315 -8.12 -9.56 27.99
N VAL A 316 -7.28 -10.26 27.23
CA VAL A 316 -6.21 -9.67 26.42
C VAL A 316 -6.23 -10.29 25.02
N ILE A 317 -6.20 -9.45 24.00
CA ILE A 317 -5.87 -9.83 22.63
C ILE A 317 -4.60 -9.08 22.23
N ILE A 318 -3.54 -9.78 21.87
CA ILE A 318 -2.22 -9.20 21.58
C ILE A 318 -1.62 -9.82 20.33
N GLY A 319 -0.92 -9.07 19.48
CA GLY A 319 -0.26 -9.69 18.32
C GLY A 319 0.23 -8.73 17.24
N ASN A 320 0.66 -9.30 16.11
CA ASN A 320 1.03 -8.59 14.89
C ASN A 320 0.14 -9.09 13.73
N PRO A 321 -1.04 -8.49 13.50
CA PRO A 321 -1.95 -8.96 12.45
C PRO A 321 -1.38 -8.75 11.04
N PRO A 322 -1.83 -9.52 10.03
CA PRO A 322 -1.33 -9.41 8.66
C PRO A 322 -1.67 -8.07 8.00
N TYR A 323 -0.78 -7.59 7.12
CA TYR A 323 -0.96 -6.34 6.37
C TYR A 323 -1.26 -6.65 4.90
N SER A 324 -2.53 -6.60 4.49
CA SER A 324 -2.88 -6.79 3.08
C SER A 324 -4.09 -5.96 2.68
N VAL A 325 -3.87 -5.03 1.75
CA VAL A 325 -4.94 -4.26 1.08
C VAL A 325 -5.45 -5.01 -0.18
N GLY A 326 -4.88 -6.17 -0.50
CA GLY A 326 -5.07 -6.92 -1.76
C GLY A 326 -3.79 -7.00 -2.62
N GLN A 327 -3.93 -7.49 -3.85
CA GLN A 327 -2.83 -7.62 -4.82
C GLN A 327 -2.35 -6.29 -5.44
N ASP A 328 -1.05 -6.22 -5.77
CA ASP A 328 -0.41 -5.06 -6.43
C ASP A 328 -0.79 -4.99 -7.93
N SER A 329 -0.99 -6.14 -8.57
CA SER A 329 -1.41 -6.31 -9.95
C SER A 329 -2.53 -7.34 -10.06
N GLN A 330 -3.41 -7.22 -11.07
CA GLN A 330 -4.37 -8.28 -11.34
C GLN A 330 -3.69 -9.57 -11.83
N ASN A 331 -2.45 -9.46 -12.34
CA ASN A 331 -1.66 -10.60 -12.77
C ASN A 331 -1.10 -11.42 -11.58
N ASP A 332 -1.11 -10.91 -10.35
CA ASP A 332 -0.63 -11.63 -9.16
C ASP A 332 -1.62 -12.73 -8.73
N ASN A 333 -2.90 -12.60 -9.10
CA ASN A 333 -4.00 -13.51 -8.77
C ASN A 333 -4.10 -13.82 -7.25
N ASN A 334 -3.85 -12.81 -6.42
CA ASN A 334 -3.77 -12.89 -4.95
C ASN A 334 -4.74 -11.89 -4.30
N GLN A 335 -6.04 -12.01 -4.62
CA GLN A 335 -7.06 -11.16 -4.03
C GLN A 335 -7.27 -11.50 -2.55
N ASN A 336 -7.57 -10.50 -1.73
CA ASN A 336 -7.93 -10.74 -0.34
C ASN A 336 -9.18 -11.62 -0.27
N GLU A 337 -9.18 -12.55 0.69
CA GLU A 337 -10.36 -13.32 1.04
C GLU A 337 -11.51 -12.42 1.52
N SER A 338 -12.72 -12.90 1.28
CA SER A 338 -13.98 -12.23 1.61
C SER A 338 -14.54 -12.82 2.90
N TYR A 339 -14.85 -11.98 3.88
CA TYR A 339 -15.41 -12.40 5.17
C TYR A 339 -16.76 -11.70 5.37
N PRO A 340 -17.87 -12.24 4.85
CA PRO A 340 -19.13 -11.50 4.73
C PRO A 340 -19.66 -10.91 6.05
N GLU A 341 -19.58 -11.66 7.15
CA GLU A 341 -20.06 -11.21 8.46
C GLU A 341 -19.16 -10.09 9.03
N LEU A 342 -17.84 -10.30 9.04
CA LEU A 342 -16.88 -9.30 9.51
C LEU A 342 -16.89 -8.04 8.64
N ASP A 343 -16.97 -8.20 7.32
CA ASP A 343 -17.06 -7.10 6.36
C ASP A 343 -18.39 -6.33 6.52
N ALA A 344 -19.49 -7.01 6.89
CA ALA A 344 -20.74 -6.36 7.27
C ALA A 344 -20.61 -5.58 8.60
N ARG A 345 -19.88 -6.11 9.59
CA ARG A 345 -19.56 -5.38 10.83
C ARG A 345 -18.72 -4.13 10.55
N ILE A 346 -17.73 -4.20 9.67
CA ILE A 346 -16.96 -3.03 9.21
C ILE A 346 -17.88 -2.03 8.49
N ALA A 347 -18.81 -2.52 7.67
CA ALA A 347 -19.78 -1.68 6.98
C ALA A 347 -20.65 -0.87 7.96
N ALA A 348 -21.20 -1.54 8.98
CA ALA A 348 -22.07 -0.97 10.01
C ALA A 348 -21.33 -0.13 11.08
N THR A 349 -20.00 -0.12 11.07
CA THR A 349 -19.21 0.62 12.06
C THR A 349 -18.36 1.68 11.37
N TYR A 350 -17.22 1.28 10.82
CA TYR A 350 -16.20 2.17 10.25
C TYR A 350 -16.70 2.88 8.99
N VAL A 351 -17.32 2.16 8.06
CA VAL A 351 -17.76 2.70 6.77
C VAL A 351 -18.91 3.68 6.92
N GLU A 352 -19.87 3.38 7.80
CA GLU A 352 -21.00 4.26 8.12
C GLU A 352 -20.50 5.60 8.68
N ARG A 353 -19.63 5.56 9.71
CA ARG A 353 -19.07 6.76 10.35
C ARG A 353 -18.09 7.54 9.46
N ALA A 354 -17.49 6.89 8.46
CA ALA A 354 -16.67 7.58 7.47
C ALA A 354 -17.49 8.55 6.59
N GLY A 355 -18.82 8.38 6.53
CA GLY A 355 -19.72 9.31 5.85
C GLY A 355 -19.48 9.39 4.34
N LYS A 356 -19.29 10.63 3.82
CA LYS A 356 -19.26 10.97 2.38
C LYS A 356 -17.94 10.64 1.66
N ILE A 357 -17.03 9.89 2.28
CA ILE A 357 -15.78 9.49 1.63
C ILE A 357 -16.06 8.50 0.50
N THR A 358 -15.51 8.77 -0.68
CA THR A 358 -15.85 8.05 -1.91
C THR A 358 -15.14 6.71 -2.04
N ASN A 359 -13.87 6.62 -1.63
CA ASN A 359 -13.10 5.37 -1.65
C ASN A 359 -12.90 4.88 -0.21
N LYS A 360 -13.47 3.71 0.10
CA LYS A 360 -13.46 3.10 1.43
C LYS A 360 -12.74 1.74 1.44
N ASN A 361 -12.08 1.36 0.35
CA ASN A 361 -11.50 0.01 0.19
C ASN A 361 -10.44 -0.29 1.26
N SER A 362 -9.68 0.72 1.70
CA SER A 362 -8.66 0.53 2.74
C SER A 362 -9.22 0.15 4.11
N LEU A 363 -10.53 0.30 4.34
CA LEU A 363 -11.17 -0.13 5.59
C LEU A 363 -11.35 -1.65 5.66
N TYR A 364 -11.11 -2.36 4.55
CA TYR A 364 -11.18 -3.82 4.46
C TYR A 364 -9.78 -4.46 4.36
N ASP A 365 -8.73 -3.71 4.72
CA ASP A 365 -7.39 -4.27 4.91
C ASP A 365 -7.42 -5.26 6.10
N SER A 366 -6.64 -6.35 6.00
CA SER A 366 -6.60 -7.41 7.02
C SER A 366 -6.28 -6.90 8.43
N TYR A 367 -5.42 -5.89 8.60
CA TYR A 367 -5.17 -5.33 9.95
C TYR A 367 -6.37 -4.51 10.48
N VAL A 368 -7.19 -3.92 9.60
CA VAL A 368 -8.42 -3.21 10.00
C VAL A 368 -9.50 -4.23 10.39
N ARG A 369 -9.58 -5.34 9.66
CA ARG A 369 -10.37 -6.52 10.03
C ARG A 369 -9.96 -7.05 11.40
N ALA A 370 -8.66 -7.18 11.67
CA ALA A 370 -8.14 -7.57 12.98
C ALA A 370 -8.59 -6.63 14.10
N PHE A 371 -8.50 -5.30 13.90
CA PHE A 371 -9.03 -4.35 14.89
C PHE A 371 -10.53 -4.52 15.11
N ARG A 372 -11.35 -4.64 14.05
CA ARG A 372 -12.80 -4.80 14.20
C ARG A 372 -13.16 -6.11 14.90
N TRP A 373 -12.53 -7.21 14.49
CA TRP A 373 -12.71 -8.53 15.07
C TRP A 373 -12.33 -8.54 16.55
N ALA A 374 -11.14 -8.04 16.91
CA ALA A 374 -10.69 -7.99 18.30
C ALA A 374 -11.57 -7.08 19.18
N SER A 375 -12.02 -5.96 18.61
CA SER A 375 -12.93 -5.04 19.31
C SER A 375 -14.28 -5.69 19.61
N ASP A 376 -14.79 -6.54 18.72
CA ASP A 376 -16.03 -7.30 18.93
C ASP A 376 -15.78 -8.48 19.89
N LYS A 377 -14.65 -9.19 19.77
CA LYS A 377 -14.32 -10.38 20.57
C LYS A 377 -14.04 -10.06 22.04
N ILE A 378 -13.40 -8.92 22.35
CA ILE A 378 -13.13 -8.48 23.74
C ILE A 378 -14.40 -7.98 24.48
N LYS A 379 -15.53 -7.87 23.78
CA LYS A 379 -16.82 -7.38 24.31
C LYS A 379 -16.67 -6.00 24.97
N ASP A 380 -16.93 -5.90 26.28
CA ASP A 380 -17.00 -4.65 27.03
C ASP A 380 -15.82 -4.43 27.98
N ARG A 381 -14.97 -5.44 28.22
CA ARG A 381 -13.92 -5.39 29.25
C ARG A 381 -12.64 -6.11 28.82
N GLY A 382 -11.57 -5.35 28.61
CA GLY A 382 -10.23 -5.91 28.35
C GLY A 382 -9.31 -5.00 27.56
N VAL A 383 -8.21 -5.58 27.06
CA VAL A 383 -7.15 -4.88 26.35
C VAL A 383 -6.91 -5.51 24.99
N VAL A 384 -6.87 -4.70 23.93
CA VAL A 384 -6.40 -5.10 22.59
C VAL A 384 -5.10 -4.38 22.28
N ALA A 385 -4.02 -5.10 22.00
CA ALA A 385 -2.71 -4.53 21.73
C ALA A 385 -2.12 -5.08 20.42
N PHE A 386 -2.00 -4.23 19.41
CA PHE A 386 -1.45 -4.63 18.11
C PHE A 386 -0.30 -3.73 17.65
N VAL A 387 0.67 -4.32 16.96
CA VAL A 387 1.60 -3.61 16.09
C VAL A 387 1.11 -3.70 14.65
N THR A 388 0.78 -2.56 14.03
CA THR A 388 0.11 -2.53 12.72
C THR A 388 0.66 -1.44 11.80
N ASN A 389 0.22 -1.46 10.54
CA ASN A 389 0.35 -0.32 9.64
C ASN A 389 -0.30 0.93 10.25
N ALA A 390 0.44 2.02 10.37
CA ALA A 390 0.00 3.28 10.98
C ALA A 390 -0.83 4.18 10.05
N GLY A 391 -1.05 3.79 8.78
CA GLY A 391 -1.72 4.61 7.78
C GLY A 391 -3.14 5.05 8.14
N TRP A 392 -3.84 4.30 9.00
CA TRP A 392 -5.19 4.65 9.47
C TRP A 392 -5.23 5.85 10.42
N ILE A 393 -4.10 6.24 11.04
CA ILE A 393 -4.07 7.32 12.05
C ILE A 393 -4.35 8.69 11.41
N ASP A 394 -3.88 8.92 10.18
CA ASP A 394 -4.02 10.22 9.49
C ASP A 394 -4.68 10.12 8.10
N SER A 395 -5.07 8.92 7.65
CA SER A 395 -5.77 8.82 6.37
C SER A 395 -7.18 9.40 6.45
N ALA A 396 -7.63 10.02 5.35
CA ALA A 396 -8.99 10.49 5.23
C ALA A 396 -9.99 9.33 5.38
N SER A 397 -9.75 8.20 4.70
CA SER A 397 -10.67 7.05 4.65
C SER A 397 -10.89 6.34 5.98
N ALA A 398 -9.97 6.47 6.94
CA ALA A 398 -10.09 5.84 8.26
C ALA A 398 -10.69 6.76 9.34
N ASN A 399 -11.26 7.91 8.99
CA ASN A 399 -11.92 8.79 9.96
C ASN A 399 -13.07 8.09 10.71
N GLY A 400 -13.81 7.20 10.04
CA GLY A 400 -14.87 6.42 10.67
C GLY A 400 -14.33 5.38 11.66
N MET A 401 -13.21 4.74 11.34
CA MET A 401 -12.50 3.85 12.28
C MET A 401 -12.03 4.62 13.51
N ARG A 402 -11.41 5.79 13.34
CA ARG A 402 -10.97 6.63 14.47
C ARG A 402 -12.12 7.04 15.39
N ARG A 403 -13.28 7.38 14.83
CA ARG A 403 -14.51 7.68 15.61
C ARG A 403 -14.98 6.47 16.39
N CYS A 404 -15.08 5.30 15.76
CA CYS A 404 -15.42 4.06 16.45
C CYS A 404 -14.47 3.77 17.61
N LEU A 405 -13.16 3.86 17.40
CA LEU A 405 -12.19 3.59 18.47
C LEU A 405 -12.34 4.56 19.65
N GLN A 406 -12.67 5.83 19.37
CA GLN A 406 -12.95 6.80 20.43
C GLN A 406 -14.28 6.51 21.16
N GLU A 407 -15.31 6.08 20.43
CA GLU A 407 -16.62 5.78 21.00
C GLU A 407 -16.63 4.49 21.84
N GLU A 408 -15.90 3.47 21.40
CA GLU A 408 -15.97 2.12 21.97
C GLU A 408 -14.97 1.85 23.09
N PHE A 409 -13.89 2.63 23.19
CA PHE A 409 -12.81 2.39 24.14
C PHE A 409 -12.69 3.53 25.14
N SER A 410 -12.39 3.18 26.39
CA SER A 410 -12.13 4.15 27.47
C SER A 410 -10.83 4.93 27.23
N SER A 411 -9.77 4.23 26.79
CA SER A 411 -8.47 4.79 26.47
C SER A 411 -7.88 4.14 25.22
N VAL A 412 -7.16 4.94 24.43
CA VAL A 412 -6.46 4.55 23.20
C VAL A 412 -5.04 5.08 23.27
N TYR A 413 -4.07 4.19 23.36
CA TYR A 413 -2.64 4.52 23.35
C TYR A 413 -2.05 4.22 21.98
N VAL A 414 -1.36 5.19 21.39
CA VAL A 414 -0.74 5.07 20.07
C VAL A 414 0.70 5.53 20.14
N LEU A 415 1.62 4.62 19.85
CA LEU A 415 3.03 4.92 19.64
C LEU A 415 3.39 4.75 18.17
N HIS A 416 3.56 5.88 17.47
CA HIS A 416 3.87 5.93 16.05
C HIS A 416 5.38 5.78 15.80
N LEU A 417 5.80 4.66 15.22
CA LEU A 417 7.20 4.30 14.96
C LEU A 417 7.76 4.79 13.61
N LYS A 418 6.95 5.49 12.81
CA LYS A 418 7.31 6.01 11.48
C LYS A 418 7.73 4.87 10.54
N GLY A 419 8.58 5.16 9.55
CA GLY A 419 9.15 4.19 8.63
C GLY A 419 8.41 4.11 7.28
N ASN A 420 7.61 5.09 6.89
CA ASN A 420 6.91 5.05 5.61
C ASN A 420 7.89 5.11 4.41
N ALA A 421 8.24 3.96 3.85
CA ALA A 421 9.15 3.80 2.71
C ALA A 421 8.45 3.91 1.34
N ARG A 422 7.14 4.24 1.33
CA ARG A 422 6.42 4.64 0.12
C ARG A 422 6.52 6.16 -0.14
N THR A 423 7.04 6.92 0.82
CA THR A 423 7.36 8.34 0.65
C THR A 423 8.70 8.56 -0.07
N SER A 424 8.95 9.78 -0.51
CA SER A 424 10.21 10.18 -1.16
C SER A 424 10.72 11.53 -0.63
N GLY A 425 11.94 11.92 -1.02
CA GLY A 425 12.51 13.23 -0.67
C GLY A 425 12.72 13.43 0.84
N LYS A 426 12.47 14.65 1.33
CA LYS A 426 12.63 15.02 2.75
C LYS A 426 11.75 14.19 3.68
N GLN A 427 10.51 13.87 3.27
CA GLN A 427 9.63 13.04 4.09
C GLN A 427 10.24 11.65 4.31
N ARG A 428 10.77 11.01 3.26
CA ARG A 428 11.42 9.70 3.41
C ARG A 428 12.61 9.74 4.37
N GLN A 429 13.36 10.84 4.37
CA GLN A 429 14.49 11.03 5.30
C GLN A 429 14.01 11.12 6.75
N LYS A 430 12.92 11.85 7.01
CA LYS A 430 12.30 11.94 8.35
C LYS A 430 11.79 10.59 8.85
N GLU A 431 11.14 9.83 7.98
CA GLU A 431 10.62 8.50 8.29
C GLU A 431 11.73 7.49 8.65
N ALA A 432 12.88 7.58 7.95
CA ALA A 432 14.10 6.80 8.14
C ALA A 432 13.87 5.28 8.33
N GLY A 433 14.42 4.66 9.37
CA GLY A 433 14.47 3.21 9.52
C GLY A 433 13.09 2.53 9.55
N ASN A 434 12.94 1.43 8.82
CA ASN A 434 11.75 0.58 8.84
C ASN A 434 11.86 -0.43 10.00
N ILE A 435 10.86 -0.52 10.87
CA ILE A 435 10.85 -1.44 12.03
C ILE A 435 11.02 -2.89 11.60
N PHE A 436 10.38 -3.28 10.49
CA PHE A 436 10.44 -4.62 9.92
C PHE A 436 11.45 -4.74 8.76
N GLY A 437 12.41 -3.82 8.64
CA GLY A 437 13.43 -3.85 7.57
C GLY A 437 12.81 -3.87 6.17
N SER A 438 13.19 -4.86 5.34
CA SER A 438 12.61 -5.07 4.00
C SER A 438 11.25 -5.77 4.01
N GLY A 439 10.81 -6.34 5.13
CA GLY A 439 9.54 -7.04 5.26
C GLY A 439 8.31 -6.13 5.17
N SER A 440 8.45 -4.82 5.45
CA SER A 440 7.37 -3.86 5.25
C SER A 440 7.87 -2.47 4.90
N ARG A 441 7.20 -1.86 3.91
CA ARG A 441 7.39 -0.45 3.51
C ARG A 441 6.38 0.50 4.16
N ALA A 442 5.44 -0.01 4.95
CA ALA A 442 4.42 0.80 5.62
C ALA A 442 5.02 1.55 6.83
N PRO A 443 4.44 2.70 7.22
CA PRO A 443 4.67 3.23 8.57
C PRO A 443 4.08 2.27 9.60
N ILE A 444 4.70 2.14 10.77
CA ILE A 444 4.28 1.21 11.81
C ILE A 444 3.87 1.95 13.07
N ALA A 445 2.85 1.45 13.78
CA ALA A 445 2.45 1.93 15.10
C ALA A 445 2.10 0.78 16.03
N ILE A 446 2.46 0.93 17.30
CA ILE A 446 1.93 0.10 18.40
C ILE A 446 0.66 0.81 18.89
N THR A 447 -0.45 0.08 18.92
CA THR A 447 -1.76 0.59 19.36
C THR A 447 -2.30 -0.30 20.47
N ILE A 448 -2.62 0.30 21.61
CA ILE A 448 -3.22 -0.40 22.76
C ILE A 448 -4.58 0.25 23.06
N LEU A 449 -5.63 -0.54 22.98
CA LEU A 449 -7.02 -0.14 23.16
C LEU A 449 -7.55 -0.75 24.45
N VAL A 450 -8.16 0.07 25.32
CA VAL A 450 -8.65 -0.36 26.63
C VAL A 450 -10.16 -0.18 26.70
N LYS A 451 -10.90 -1.27 26.90
CA LYS A 451 -12.31 -1.23 27.27
C LYS A 451 -12.44 -1.48 28.76
N ASN A 452 -12.91 -0.48 29.49
CA ASN A 452 -13.14 -0.57 30.91
C ASN A 452 -14.51 0.05 31.24
N PRO A 453 -15.55 -0.77 31.51
CA PRO A 453 -16.89 -0.25 31.77
C PRO A 453 -16.99 0.47 33.12
N ASP A 454 -16.00 0.26 34.00
CA ASP A 454 -15.90 0.91 35.32
C ASP A 454 -15.12 2.24 35.24
N SER A 455 -14.54 2.59 34.09
CA SER A 455 -13.79 3.83 33.92
C SER A 455 -14.70 5.05 33.88
N THR A 456 -14.27 6.14 34.50
CA THR A 456 -14.92 7.45 34.37
C THR A 456 -14.52 8.19 33.09
N GLU A 457 -13.51 7.69 32.39
CA GLU A 457 -12.99 8.26 31.16
C GLU A 457 -13.49 7.48 29.95
N GLN A 458 -13.89 8.19 28.89
CA GLN A 458 -14.26 7.60 27.60
C GLN A 458 -13.47 8.26 26.48
N GLY A 459 -12.94 7.47 25.55
CA GLY A 459 -12.32 7.93 24.33
C GLY A 459 -11.06 8.78 24.50
N GLN A 460 -10.30 8.59 25.60
CA GLN A 460 -9.04 9.33 25.79
C GLN A 460 -7.96 8.81 24.84
N ILE A 461 -7.42 9.70 24.00
CA ILE A 461 -6.41 9.32 22.99
C ILE A 461 -5.05 9.84 23.45
N HIS A 462 -4.15 8.92 23.76
CA HIS A 462 -2.78 9.20 24.16
C HIS A 462 -1.83 8.86 23.01
N PHE A 463 -1.07 9.85 22.54
CA PHE A 463 -0.22 9.70 21.37
C PHE A 463 1.23 10.07 21.66
N ALA A 464 2.15 9.25 21.15
CA ALA A 464 3.57 9.56 21.06
C ALA A 464 4.11 9.13 19.69
N CYS A 465 5.22 9.74 19.28
CA CYS A 465 5.88 9.43 18.03
C CYS A 465 7.39 9.46 18.21
N VAL A 466 8.10 8.49 17.62
CA VAL A 466 9.57 8.48 17.62
C VAL A 466 10.13 9.67 16.82
N ASP A 467 11.34 10.10 17.14
CA ASP A 467 11.95 11.27 16.50
C ASP A 467 12.18 11.10 14.99
N ASP A 468 12.30 12.22 14.27
CA ASP A 468 12.67 12.20 12.85
C ASP A 468 14.11 11.63 12.69
N TYR A 469 14.37 10.99 11.55
CA TYR A 469 15.71 10.55 11.12
C TYR A 469 16.31 9.35 11.87
N LEU A 470 15.59 8.72 12.80
CA LEU A 470 16.11 7.56 13.54
C LEU A 470 16.29 6.31 12.66
N SER A 471 17.40 5.60 12.86
CA SER A 471 17.59 4.27 12.26
C SER A 471 16.64 3.25 12.88
N ARG A 472 16.57 2.04 12.31
CA ARG A 472 15.74 0.96 12.88
C ARG A 472 16.20 0.64 14.30
N GLU A 473 17.50 0.47 14.47
CA GLU A 473 18.15 0.08 15.73
C GLU A 473 17.94 1.14 16.81
N ALA A 474 18.04 2.43 16.45
CA ALA A 474 17.78 3.52 17.39
C ALA A 474 16.32 3.54 17.88
N LYS A 475 15.35 3.24 16.99
CA LYS A 475 13.93 3.14 17.37
C LYS A 475 13.69 1.95 18.31
N LEU A 476 14.30 0.79 18.03
CA LEU A 476 14.18 -0.40 18.87
C LEU A 476 14.82 -0.18 20.25
N GLN A 477 15.99 0.45 20.29
CA GLN A 477 16.63 0.82 21.56
C GLN A 477 15.75 1.77 22.37
N GLN A 478 15.15 2.78 21.73
CA GLN A 478 14.24 3.69 22.41
C GLN A 478 13.03 2.96 23.02
N LEU A 479 12.47 1.95 22.35
CA LEU A 479 11.40 1.12 22.90
C LEU A 479 11.86 0.33 24.13
N ALA A 480 13.06 -0.27 24.05
CA ALA A 480 13.64 -0.99 25.17
C ALA A 480 13.88 -0.08 26.39
N ASP A 481 14.38 1.14 26.16
CA ASP A 481 14.64 2.13 27.22
C ASP A 481 13.35 2.63 27.87
N ILE A 482 12.28 2.84 27.08
CA ILE A 482 10.97 3.25 27.61
C ILE A 482 10.33 2.10 28.41
N GLY A 483 10.41 0.87 27.91
CA GLY A 483 9.89 -0.34 28.55
C GLY A 483 8.36 -0.49 28.47
N SER A 484 7.59 0.54 28.84
CA SER A 484 6.12 0.50 28.93
C SER A 484 5.48 1.85 28.56
N VAL A 485 4.28 1.81 27.98
CA VAL A 485 3.49 3.00 27.65
C VAL A 485 3.09 3.82 28.88
N LEU A 486 3.07 3.21 30.07
CA LEU A 486 2.76 3.87 31.34
C LEU A 486 4.01 4.39 32.07
N ASN A 487 5.19 4.31 31.46
CA ASN A 487 6.39 4.90 32.03
C ASN A 487 6.23 6.43 32.16
N SER A 488 6.45 6.97 33.36
CA SER A 488 6.32 8.41 33.64
C SER A 488 7.28 9.30 32.86
N GLU A 489 8.43 8.78 32.44
CA GLU A 489 9.38 9.51 31.60
C GLU A 489 8.94 9.56 30.13
N PHE A 490 8.01 8.69 29.74
CA PHE A 490 7.47 8.62 28.40
C PHE A 490 6.31 9.61 28.22
N LYS A 491 6.62 10.75 27.60
CA LYS A 491 5.65 11.82 27.39
C LYS A 491 4.64 11.48 26.31
N LEU A 492 3.47 11.02 26.73
CA LEU A 492 2.28 10.91 25.90
C LEU A 492 1.56 12.27 25.79
N THR A 493 1.12 12.62 24.59
CA THR A 493 0.29 13.80 24.34
C THR A 493 -1.17 13.38 24.18
N THR A 494 -2.07 13.99 24.93
CA THR A 494 -3.50 13.77 24.74
C THR A 494 -3.99 14.48 23.48
N ILE A 495 -4.70 13.76 22.61
CA ILE A 495 -5.28 14.29 21.38
C ILE A 495 -6.79 14.47 21.56
N SER A 496 -7.30 15.65 21.21
CA SER A 496 -8.73 15.88 21.02
C SER A 496 -9.05 15.89 19.53
N PRO A 497 -9.83 14.93 19.00
CA PRO A 497 -10.18 14.87 17.59
C PRO A 497 -10.95 16.12 17.13
N ASP A 498 -10.74 16.55 15.89
CA ASP A 498 -11.54 17.62 15.30
C ASP A 498 -12.93 17.13 14.86
N ALA A 499 -13.78 18.07 14.41
CA ALA A 499 -15.14 17.77 13.93
C ALA A 499 -15.19 16.80 12.74
N HIS A 500 -14.06 16.59 12.05
CA HIS A 500 -13.95 15.65 10.96
C HIS A 500 -13.43 14.27 11.37
N GLY A 501 -13.05 14.10 12.63
CA GLY A 501 -12.45 12.88 13.16
C GLY A 501 -10.95 12.78 12.87
N ASP A 502 -10.26 13.90 12.63
CA ASP A 502 -8.81 13.92 12.45
C ASP A 502 -8.11 13.99 13.82
N TRP A 503 -7.21 13.05 14.08
CA TRP A 503 -6.37 13.05 15.28
C TRP A 503 -5.11 13.90 15.07
N LEU A 504 -4.47 13.72 13.92
CA LEU A 504 -3.28 14.46 13.50
C LEU A 504 -3.61 15.36 12.32
N ASN A 505 -2.75 16.35 12.07
CA ASN A 505 -2.84 17.25 10.92
C ASN A 505 -4.26 17.77 10.71
N GLN A 506 -4.85 18.30 11.80
CA GLN A 506 -6.23 18.75 11.82
C GLN A 506 -6.46 19.90 10.84
N ARG A 507 -7.67 19.94 10.30
CA ARG A 507 -8.07 20.94 9.31
C ARG A 507 -8.42 22.26 9.98
N ARG A 508 -8.25 23.35 9.24
CA ARG A 508 -8.76 24.65 9.66
C ARG A 508 -10.20 24.82 9.19
N ASN A 509 -11.06 25.29 10.09
CA ASN A 509 -12.48 25.50 9.82
C ASN A 509 -12.76 26.71 8.93
N ASP A 510 -11.91 27.74 8.96
CA ASP A 510 -12.06 28.96 8.14
C ASP A 510 -11.97 28.68 6.64
N PHE A 511 -11.30 27.59 6.24
CA PHE A 511 -11.23 27.14 4.86
C PHE A 511 -12.61 26.85 4.25
N ALA A 512 -13.57 26.40 5.07
CA ALA A 512 -14.93 26.09 4.61
C ALA A 512 -15.70 27.31 4.08
N HIS A 513 -15.30 28.53 4.47
CA HIS A 513 -15.91 29.78 4.01
C HIS A 513 -15.51 30.17 2.58
N PHE A 514 -14.46 29.55 2.04
CA PHE A 514 -14.02 29.78 0.67
C PHE A 514 -14.87 28.98 -0.33
N ILE A 515 -15.01 29.52 -1.55
CA ILE A 515 -15.76 28.86 -2.62
C ILE A 515 -15.05 27.57 -3.05
N SER A 516 -15.77 26.44 -3.12
CA SER A 516 -15.18 25.18 -3.59
C SER A 516 -14.86 25.24 -5.08
N VAL A 517 -13.75 24.62 -5.49
CA VAL A 517 -13.49 24.40 -6.92
C VAL A 517 -14.50 23.45 -7.57
N ASP A 518 -15.13 22.53 -6.81
CA ASP A 518 -16.03 21.52 -7.36
C ASP A 518 -17.51 21.71 -7.00
N GLY A 519 -18.40 21.59 -8.00
CA GLY A 519 -19.85 21.67 -7.82
C GLY A 519 -20.57 20.36 -7.52
N LYS A 520 -19.92 19.20 -7.66
CA LYS A 520 -20.57 17.87 -7.55
C LYS A 520 -20.98 17.50 -6.13
N LYS A 521 -20.24 17.95 -5.11
CA LYS A 521 -20.49 17.61 -3.70
C LYS A 521 -21.27 18.67 -2.92
N ASN A 522 -21.36 19.89 -3.44
CA ASN A 522 -21.96 21.03 -2.75
C ASN A 522 -23.37 21.31 -3.30
N LYS A 523 -24.36 20.51 -2.89
CA LYS A 523 -25.76 20.66 -3.33
C LYS A 523 -26.42 21.98 -2.91
N HIS A 524 -25.78 22.74 -2.02
CA HIS A 524 -26.33 23.96 -1.41
C HIS A 524 -25.38 25.17 -1.47
N GLY A 525 -24.27 25.10 -2.23
CA GLY A 525 -23.29 26.19 -2.31
C GLY A 525 -22.81 26.45 -3.74
N VAL A 526 -22.42 27.71 -4.01
CA VAL A 526 -21.77 28.10 -5.27
C VAL A 526 -20.42 27.38 -5.38
N ALA A 527 -20.08 26.90 -6.56
CA ALA A 527 -18.79 26.28 -6.85
C ALA A 527 -18.20 26.86 -8.13
N VAL A 528 -16.87 26.87 -8.25
CA VAL A 528 -16.20 27.48 -9.40
C VAL A 528 -16.48 26.72 -10.69
N PHE A 529 -16.14 25.43 -10.73
CA PHE A 529 -16.20 24.65 -11.96
C PHE A 529 -17.47 23.81 -12.05
N ALA A 530 -18.06 23.77 -13.25
CA ALA A 530 -19.21 22.92 -13.58
C ALA A 530 -18.85 21.42 -13.61
N ASN A 531 -17.64 21.09 -14.08
CA ASN A 531 -17.12 19.73 -14.12
C ASN A 531 -15.60 19.72 -13.93
N PHE A 532 -15.06 18.54 -13.62
CA PHE A 532 -13.63 18.25 -13.60
C PHE A 532 -13.42 16.78 -13.94
N SER A 533 -12.19 16.40 -14.29
CA SER A 533 -11.81 15.00 -14.51
C SER A 533 -10.62 14.62 -13.67
N ASN A 534 -10.56 13.38 -13.21
CA ASN A 534 -9.28 12.80 -12.83
C ASN A 534 -8.42 12.57 -14.09
N GLY A 535 -7.10 12.52 -13.93
CA GLY A 535 -6.20 12.09 -15.01
C GLY A 535 -6.46 10.65 -15.45
N ILE A 536 -6.02 10.29 -16.66
CA ILE A 536 -6.24 8.95 -17.24
C ILE A 536 -5.57 7.87 -16.40
N LYS A 537 -6.33 6.83 -16.05
CA LYS A 537 -5.84 5.62 -15.36
C LYS A 537 -5.86 4.44 -16.33
N THR A 538 -4.70 3.87 -16.61
CA THR A 538 -4.56 2.75 -17.55
C THR A 538 -4.55 1.39 -16.82
N ASN A 539 -3.94 1.32 -15.62
CA ASN A 539 -3.48 0.09 -14.95
C ASN A 539 -2.44 -0.74 -15.73
N ARG A 540 -1.96 -0.23 -16.86
CA ARG A 540 -1.02 -0.90 -17.75
C ARG A 540 -0.09 0.11 -18.43
N ASP A 541 0.42 1.07 -17.66
CA ASP A 541 1.18 2.21 -18.18
C ASP A 541 2.31 1.81 -19.12
N VAL A 542 3.01 0.70 -18.83
CA VAL A 542 4.12 0.19 -19.66
C VAL A 542 3.66 -0.18 -21.08
N TRP A 543 2.41 -0.63 -21.22
CA TRP A 543 1.76 -0.94 -22.50
C TRP A 543 1.14 0.31 -23.11
N SER A 544 0.42 1.10 -22.32
CA SER A 544 -0.37 2.26 -22.74
C SER A 544 0.43 3.52 -23.05
N TYR A 545 1.57 3.73 -22.40
CA TYR A 545 2.42 4.91 -22.57
C TYR A 545 3.78 4.52 -23.14
N ASN A 546 4.24 5.24 -24.16
CA ASN A 546 5.59 5.10 -24.69
C ASN A 546 6.06 6.39 -25.35
N SER A 547 7.38 6.55 -25.43
CA SER A 547 7.99 7.67 -26.14
C SER A 547 7.94 7.51 -27.68
N SER A 548 7.60 6.32 -28.19
CA SER A 548 7.44 6.03 -29.62
C SER A 548 6.03 5.58 -29.96
N ARG A 549 5.39 6.22 -30.95
CA ARG A 549 4.07 5.79 -31.47
C ARG A 549 4.12 4.39 -32.06
N ARG A 550 5.21 4.08 -32.78
CA ARG A 550 5.43 2.75 -33.38
C ARG A 550 5.53 1.64 -32.33
N THR A 551 6.08 1.92 -31.16
CA THR A 551 6.13 0.94 -30.07
C THR A 551 4.75 0.72 -29.46
N ILE A 552 3.95 1.78 -29.27
CA ILE A 552 2.56 1.65 -28.82
C ILE A 552 1.73 0.80 -29.79
N ALA A 553 1.83 1.08 -31.10
CA ALA A 553 1.09 0.31 -32.11
C ALA A 553 1.40 -1.18 -32.01
N ARG A 554 2.69 -1.55 -32.04
CA ARG A 554 3.12 -2.96 -31.91
C ARG A 554 2.68 -3.59 -30.59
N ASN A 555 2.72 -2.83 -29.49
CA ASN A 555 2.28 -3.31 -28.19
C ASN A 555 0.78 -3.65 -28.20
N PHE A 556 -0.07 -2.77 -28.73
CA PHE A 556 -1.51 -3.01 -28.74
C PHE A 556 -1.98 -3.99 -29.82
N GLU A 557 -1.33 -4.06 -30.97
CA GLU A 557 -1.55 -5.13 -31.95
C GLU A 557 -1.34 -6.51 -31.28
N ARG A 558 -0.26 -6.66 -30.49
CA ARG A 558 0.02 -7.88 -29.71
C ARG A 558 -1.02 -8.12 -28.60
N CYS A 559 -1.39 -7.08 -27.85
CA CYS A 559 -2.41 -7.23 -26.79
C CYS A 559 -3.78 -7.63 -27.35
N ILE A 560 -4.21 -7.00 -28.45
CA ILE A 560 -5.48 -7.28 -29.11
C ILE A 560 -5.50 -8.73 -29.60
N ALA A 561 -4.44 -9.16 -30.30
CA ALA A 561 -4.32 -10.54 -30.76
C ALA A 561 -4.39 -11.55 -29.61
N ASN A 562 -3.57 -11.34 -28.55
CA ASN A 562 -3.55 -12.25 -27.40
C ASN A 562 -4.89 -12.28 -26.64
N TYR A 563 -5.53 -11.12 -26.44
CA TYR A 563 -6.83 -11.06 -25.75
C TYR A 563 -7.91 -11.80 -26.54
N ASN A 564 -7.98 -11.58 -27.86
CA ASN A 564 -8.99 -12.23 -28.70
C ASN A 564 -8.74 -13.73 -28.85
N GLU A 565 -7.47 -14.17 -28.92
CA GLU A 565 -7.11 -15.60 -28.90
C GLU A 565 -7.55 -16.26 -27.61
N GLN A 566 -7.23 -15.67 -26.46
CA GLN A 566 -7.65 -16.18 -25.16
C GLN A 566 -9.18 -16.20 -25.01
N LEU A 567 -9.87 -15.22 -25.58
CA LEU A 567 -11.34 -15.17 -25.55
C LEU A 567 -11.94 -16.32 -26.39
N ALA A 568 -11.36 -16.61 -27.56
CA ALA A 568 -11.77 -17.75 -28.38
C ALA A 568 -11.55 -19.07 -27.63
N THR A 569 -10.39 -19.25 -26.99
CA THR A 569 -10.12 -20.45 -26.18
C THR A 569 -11.12 -20.61 -25.03
N MET A 570 -11.43 -19.54 -24.29
CA MET A 570 -12.44 -19.56 -23.22
C MET A 570 -13.83 -19.95 -23.77
N GLN A 571 -14.19 -19.50 -24.96
CA GLN A 571 -15.48 -19.83 -25.60
C GLN A 571 -15.55 -21.30 -26.03
N GLU A 572 -14.44 -21.90 -26.41
CA GLU A 572 -14.36 -23.30 -26.85
C GLU A 572 -14.24 -24.29 -25.67
N THR A 573 -13.42 -23.96 -24.67
CA THR A 573 -12.97 -24.91 -23.62
C THR A 573 -13.47 -24.55 -22.21
N GLY A 574 -13.83 -23.28 -21.97
CA GLY A 574 -14.11 -22.76 -20.64
C GLY A 574 -12.86 -22.38 -19.83
N ASP A 575 -11.67 -22.42 -20.43
CA ASP A 575 -10.41 -22.18 -19.75
C ASP A 575 -10.17 -20.70 -19.41
N VAL A 576 -9.73 -20.46 -18.17
CA VAL A 576 -9.36 -19.12 -17.69
C VAL A 576 -8.01 -18.71 -18.31
N PRO A 577 -7.88 -17.46 -18.80
CA PRO A 577 -6.65 -16.99 -19.43
C PRO A 577 -5.46 -17.00 -18.47
N ALA A 578 -4.36 -17.61 -18.91
CA ALA A 578 -3.07 -17.48 -18.24
C ALA A 578 -2.63 -16.01 -18.23
N LYS A 579 -2.30 -15.50 -17.04
CA LYS A 579 -1.85 -14.11 -16.85
C LYS A 579 -0.34 -14.04 -17.06
N ASP A 580 0.08 -13.34 -18.12
CA ASP A 580 1.48 -13.19 -18.52
C ASP A 580 1.78 -11.71 -18.86
N ASP A 581 2.57 -11.07 -18.00
CA ASP A 581 2.95 -9.65 -18.14
C ASP A 581 3.69 -9.33 -19.45
N THR A 582 4.27 -10.31 -20.13
CA THR A 582 4.97 -10.14 -21.43
C THR A 582 4.03 -10.11 -22.64
N LYS A 583 2.78 -10.56 -22.45
CA LYS A 583 1.74 -10.59 -23.48
C LYS A 583 0.65 -9.55 -23.23
N LEU A 584 0.18 -9.47 -21.98
CA LEU A 584 -0.91 -8.59 -21.59
C LEU A 584 -0.92 -8.36 -20.08
N LYS A 585 -1.05 -7.09 -19.69
CA LYS A 585 -1.33 -6.72 -18.30
C LYS A 585 -2.83 -6.56 -18.07
N TRP A 586 -3.41 -7.47 -17.27
CA TRP A 586 -4.82 -7.47 -16.94
C TRP A 586 -5.17 -6.33 -15.96
N SER A 587 -6.44 -5.93 -16.01
CA SER A 587 -7.03 -4.99 -15.06
C SER A 587 -8.47 -5.39 -14.80
N GLY A 588 -9.08 -4.89 -13.72
CA GLY A 588 -10.44 -5.28 -13.36
C GLY A 588 -11.46 -4.98 -14.45
N THR A 589 -11.30 -3.89 -15.22
CA THR A 589 -12.18 -3.63 -16.38
C THR A 589 -12.01 -4.63 -17.51
N LEU A 590 -10.76 -5.04 -17.78
CA LEU A 590 -10.46 -5.98 -18.86
C LEU A 590 -10.91 -7.39 -18.50
N GLU A 591 -10.71 -7.81 -17.26
CA GLU A 591 -11.25 -9.09 -16.75
C GLU A 591 -12.78 -9.11 -16.81
N ASN A 592 -13.44 -8.00 -16.45
CA ASN A 592 -14.90 -7.90 -16.55
C ASN A 592 -15.38 -7.94 -18.01
N ALA A 593 -14.66 -7.32 -18.94
CA ALA A 593 -14.96 -7.43 -20.37
C ALA A 593 -14.81 -8.87 -20.87
N PHE A 594 -13.74 -9.55 -20.43
CA PHE A 594 -13.46 -10.94 -20.78
C PHE A 594 -14.51 -11.91 -20.22
N LYS A 595 -14.89 -11.76 -18.94
CA LYS A 595 -15.97 -12.53 -18.30
C LYS A 595 -17.33 -12.36 -18.99
N ARG A 596 -17.56 -11.17 -19.56
CA ARG A 596 -18.74 -10.86 -20.40
C ARG A 596 -18.60 -11.29 -21.85
N GLN A 597 -17.48 -11.93 -22.20
CA GLN A 597 -17.12 -12.39 -23.53
C GLN A 597 -17.17 -11.29 -24.60
N LEU A 598 -16.75 -10.07 -24.23
CA LEU A 598 -16.71 -8.95 -25.16
C LEU A 598 -15.40 -8.96 -25.94
N PRO A 599 -15.45 -8.99 -27.30
CA PRO A 599 -14.23 -8.88 -28.11
C PRO A 599 -13.61 -7.49 -27.97
N SER A 600 -12.29 -7.41 -28.15
CA SER A 600 -11.61 -6.11 -28.25
C SER A 600 -12.01 -5.42 -29.56
N PRO A 601 -12.13 -4.08 -29.57
CA PRO A 601 -12.12 -3.33 -30.82
C PRO A 601 -10.78 -3.50 -31.55
N ASP A 602 -10.81 -3.32 -32.86
CA ASP A 602 -9.61 -3.30 -33.71
C ASP A 602 -8.66 -2.18 -33.29
N PHE A 603 -7.40 -2.32 -33.70
CA PHE A 603 -6.39 -1.32 -33.40
C PHE A 603 -6.71 0.00 -34.12
N ASP A 604 -6.77 1.09 -33.36
CA ASP A 604 -7.11 2.42 -33.85
C ASP A 604 -5.89 3.35 -33.77
N HIS A 605 -5.31 3.68 -34.93
CA HIS A 605 -4.18 4.61 -35.01
C HIS A 605 -4.50 6.01 -34.46
N ASP A 606 -5.76 6.46 -34.61
CA ASP A 606 -6.20 7.79 -34.19
C ASP A 606 -6.42 7.88 -32.68
N ALA A 607 -6.50 6.72 -31.99
CA ALA A 607 -6.53 6.66 -30.54
C ALA A 607 -5.16 6.99 -29.91
N ILE A 608 -4.07 7.06 -30.68
CA ILE A 608 -2.76 7.47 -30.17
C ILE A 608 -2.70 9.00 -30.04
N THR A 609 -2.60 9.48 -28.80
CA THR A 609 -2.58 10.91 -28.49
C THR A 609 -1.40 11.28 -27.59
N LEU A 610 -0.94 12.52 -27.67
CA LEU A 610 0.10 13.02 -26.77
C LEU A 610 -0.51 13.31 -25.40
N SER A 611 0.12 12.81 -24.34
CA SER A 611 -0.35 12.97 -22.97
C SER A 611 0.78 13.42 -22.06
N MET A 612 0.45 14.30 -21.13
CA MET A 612 1.35 14.69 -20.04
C MET A 612 1.46 13.53 -19.04
N TYR A 613 2.45 12.67 -19.25
CA TYR A 613 2.66 11.47 -18.43
C TYR A 613 3.15 11.84 -17.02
N ARG A 614 4.17 12.69 -16.93
CA ARG A 614 4.68 13.28 -15.69
C ARG A 614 4.95 14.77 -15.92
N PRO A 615 5.18 15.59 -14.88
CA PRO A 615 5.43 17.01 -15.04
C PRO A 615 6.59 17.24 -16.03
N TYR A 616 6.31 18.01 -17.09
CA TYR A 616 7.27 18.34 -18.17
C TYR A 616 7.83 17.15 -18.96
N VAL A 617 7.17 15.98 -18.86
CA VAL A 617 7.55 14.76 -19.59
C VAL A 617 6.31 14.22 -20.30
N ALA A 618 6.15 14.63 -21.56
CA ALA A 618 5.11 14.13 -22.45
C ALA A 618 5.48 12.75 -23.01
N GLN A 619 4.49 11.88 -23.18
CA GLN A 619 4.59 10.60 -23.88
C GLN A 619 3.33 10.34 -24.71
N TRP A 620 3.44 9.46 -25.69
CA TRP A 620 2.28 8.99 -26.43
C TRP A 620 1.46 8.05 -25.56
N LEU A 621 0.13 8.12 -25.68
CA LEU A 621 -0.85 7.31 -24.97
C LEU A 621 -1.77 6.65 -25.99
N TYR A 622 -2.00 5.34 -25.85
CA TYR A 622 -3.14 4.69 -26.50
C TYR A 622 -4.44 4.97 -25.72
N ASN A 623 -5.20 5.97 -26.17
CA ASN A 623 -6.37 6.50 -25.48
C ASN A 623 -7.68 5.83 -25.96
N GLN A 624 -7.72 4.50 -25.90
CA GLN A 624 -8.87 3.71 -26.32
C GLN A 624 -9.63 3.18 -25.09
N LYS A 625 -10.93 3.50 -24.98
CA LYS A 625 -11.74 3.28 -23.76
C LYS A 625 -11.76 1.82 -23.25
N PHE A 626 -11.77 0.82 -24.13
CA PHE A 626 -11.72 -0.60 -23.79
C PHE A 626 -10.43 -0.95 -23.05
N TRP A 627 -9.32 -0.35 -23.47
CA TRP A 627 -7.97 -0.59 -22.95
C TRP A 627 -7.57 0.31 -21.78
N LEU A 628 -8.46 1.20 -21.33
CA LEU A 628 -8.24 2.03 -20.15
C LEU A 628 -8.98 1.45 -18.94
N GLU A 629 -8.35 1.50 -17.77
CA GLU A 629 -9.07 1.23 -16.53
C GLU A 629 -10.13 2.30 -16.29
N ARG A 630 -9.76 3.59 -16.36
CA ARG A 630 -10.72 4.71 -16.29
C ARG A 630 -10.23 5.89 -17.13
N SER A 631 -11.07 6.34 -18.06
CA SER A 631 -10.90 7.63 -18.76
C SER A 631 -11.57 8.80 -18.04
N TYR A 632 -12.37 8.51 -17.00
CA TYR A 632 -13.14 9.49 -16.22
C TYR A 632 -13.97 10.44 -17.11
N GLN A 633 -13.79 11.74 -16.95
CA GLN A 633 -14.48 12.78 -17.71
C GLN A 633 -13.54 13.45 -18.71
N MET A 634 -12.38 12.85 -19.01
CA MET A 634 -11.33 13.49 -19.79
C MET A 634 -11.80 13.82 -21.22
N ALA A 635 -12.70 13.02 -21.79
CA ALA A 635 -13.33 13.32 -23.08
C ALA A 635 -14.18 14.59 -23.07
N SER A 636 -14.72 15.02 -21.92
CA SER A 636 -15.42 16.31 -21.81
C SER A 636 -14.47 17.53 -21.74
N LEU A 637 -13.16 17.27 -21.54
CA LEU A 637 -12.11 18.29 -21.51
C LEU A 637 -11.35 18.34 -22.84
N PHE A 638 -10.98 17.16 -23.35
CA PHE A 638 -10.22 16.93 -24.57
C PHE A 638 -10.87 15.78 -25.37
N PRO A 639 -11.98 16.04 -26.10
CA PRO A 639 -12.76 15.00 -26.79
C PRO A 639 -12.07 14.39 -28.01
N PHE A 640 -11.19 15.12 -28.68
CA PHE A 640 -10.53 14.71 -29.91
C PHE A 640 -9.10 15.27 -29.99
N ALA A 641 -8.27 14.68 -30.85
CA ALA A 641 -6.91 15.14 -31.09
C ALA A 641 -6.90 16.59 -31.60
N GLY A 642 -6.14 17.48 -30.94
CA GLY A 642 -6.08 18.89 -31.28
C GLY A 642 -7.18 19.76 -30.64
N ALA A 643 -8.03 19.22 -29.76
CA ALA A 643 -8.96 20.03 -28.98
C ALA A 643 -8.24 21.12 -28.18
N GLN A 644 -8.55 22.39 -28.45
CA GLN A 644 -7.94 23.54 -27.78
C GLN A 644 -8.62 23.82 -26.45
N ASN A 645 -7.98 23.41 -25.36
CA ASN A 645 -8.44 23.69 -24.00
C ASN A 645 -7.25 23.87 -23.06
N LEU A 646 -7.51 24.44 -21.89
CA LEU A 646 -6.57 24.52 -20.78
C LEU A 646 -7.21 23.87 -19.55
N ALA A 647 -6.45 23.12 -18.78
CA ALA A 647 -6.91 22.54 -17.53
C ALA A 647 -5.88 22.70 -16.42
N ILE A 648 -6.31 23.26 -15.29
CA ILE A 648 -5.51 23.35 -14.07
C ILE A 648 -5.56 21.97 -13.40
N GLY A 649 -4.42 21.29 -13.41
CA GLY A 649 -4.19 20.08 -12.64
C GLY A 649 -3.79 20.41 -11.21
N ILE A 650 -4.35 19.69 -10.25
CA ILE A 650 -3.93 19.68 -8.86
C ILE A 650 -3.63 18.25 -8.40
N ALA A 651 -2.78 18.14 -7.38
CA ALA A 651 -2.64 16.89 -6.63
C ALA A 651 -3.98 16.49 -6.00
N GLY A 652 -4.30 15.19 -6.06
CA GLY A 652 -5.56 14.69 -5.52
C GLY A 652 -5.61 14.67 -4.00
N VAL A 653 -6.82 14.56 -3.45
CA VAL A 653 -7.01 14.35 -2.01
C VAL A 653 -6.25 13.10 -1.54
N GLY A 654 -5.49 13.24 -0.46
CA GLY A 654 -4.60 12.21 0.07
C GLY A 654 -3.32 12.01 -0.74
N ALA A 655 -2.93 12.98 -1.57
CA ALA A 655 -1.57 13.05 -2.10
C ALA A 655 -0.58 13.44 -0.98
N SER A 656 0.69 13.11 -1.18
CA SER A 656 1.74 13.35 -0.17
C SER A 656 2.13 14.81 0.01
N SER A 657 1.86 15.65 -0.99
CA SER A 657 2.10 17.09 -0.96
C SER A 657 1.22 17.79 -1.98
N PHE A 658 0.71 18.97 -1.64
CA PHE A 658 -0.05 19.77 -2.58
C PHE A 658 0.85 20.34 -3.67
N SER A 659 0.42 20.22 -4.92
CA SER A 659 1.03 20.88 -6.08
C SER A 659 -0.01 21.11 -7.16
N CYS A 660 0.29 22.01 -8.09
CA CYS A 660 -0.56 22.29 -9.25
C CYS A 660 0.28 22.52 -10.50
N LEU A 661 -0.27 22.15 -11.65
CA LEU A 661 0.32 22.35 -12.97
C LEU A 661 -0.81 22.51 -14.00
N ILE A 662 -0.68 23.44 -14.94
CA ILE A 662 -1.65 23.59 -16.02
C ILE A 662 -1.21 22.78 -17.24
N SER A 663 -2.17 22.22 -17.97
CA SER A 663 -1.94 21.46 -19.21
C SER A 663 -2.89 21.91 -20.31
N ASN A 664 -2.43 21.84 -21.56
CA ASN A 664 -3.25 21.97 -22.77
C ASN A 664 -3.52 20.61 -23.45
N SER A 665 -3.19 19.51 -22.78
CA SER A 665 -3.37 18.15 -23.27
C SER A 665 -3.88 17.22 -22.17
N ILE A 666 -4.30 16.03 -22.57
CA ILE A 666 -4.67 14.94 -21.67
C ILE A 666 -3.50 14.66 -20.72
N ALA A 667 -3.80 14.32 -19.47
CA ALA A 667 -2.78 14.02 -18.48
C ALA A 667 -3.03 12.69 -17.79
N CYS A 668 -1.94 12.04 -17.41
CA CYS A 668 -1.95 10.82 -16.61
C CYS A 668 -2.45 11.10 -15.18
N LEU A 669 -3.18 10.14 -14.58
CA LEU A 669 -3.61 10.21 -13.19
C LEU A 669 -2.43 10.52 -12.25
N ASP A 670 -1.28 9.90 -12.48
CA ASP A 670 -0.11 10.03 -11.63
C ASP A 670 0.85 11.16 -12.02
N CYS A 671 0.43 12.05 -12.93
CA CYS A 671 1.20 13.27 -13.24
C CYS A 671 1.44 14.11 -11.98
N LEU A 672 0.39 14.40 -11.20
CA LEU A 672 0.46 15.13 -9.92
C LEU A 672 0.08 14.28 -8.70
N GLU A 673 0.13 12.94 -8.80
CA GLU A 673 -0.39 11.99 -7.80
C GLU A 673 -1.92 12.11 -7.60
N LYS A 674 -2.68 11.13 -8.11
CA LYS A 674 -4.16 11.14 -8.06
C LYS A 674 -4.77 12.42 -8.67
N SER A 675 -4.13 12.95 -9.70
CA SER A 675 -4.36 14.29 -10.24
C SER A 675 -5.82 14.53 -10.67
N GLN A 676 -6.28 15.75 -10.41
CA GLN A 676 -7.60 16.25 -10.79
C GLN A 676 -7.45 17.51 -11.63
N TRP A 677 -8.20 17.58 -12.72
CA TRP A 677 -8.04 18.54 -13.80
C TRP A 677 -9.31 19.36 -13.97
N PHE A 678 -9.19 20.66 -13.73
CA PHE A 678 -10.26 21.65 -13.77
C PHE A 678 -10.11 22.48 -15.05
N PRO A 679 -11.01 22.32 -16.03
CA PRO A 679 -10.83 22.91 -17.34
C PRO A 679 -11.32 24.35 -17.42
N ARG A 680 -10.83 25.09 -18.40
CA ARG A 680 -11.36 26.40 -18.79
C ARG A 680 -12.68 26.24 -19.55
N TYR A 681 -12.76 25.26 -20.46
CA TYR A 681 -13.94 24.95 -21.24
C TYR A 681 -14.40 23.51 -21.05
N ARG A 682 -15.69 23.24 -21.24
CA ARG A 682 -16.22 21.87 -21.37
C ARG A 682 -16.76 21.65 -22.78
N TYR A 683 -16.61 20.43 -23.28
CA TYR A 683 -17.13 19.98 -24.57
C TYR A 683 -18.28 19.00 -24.32
N LEU A 684 -19.42 19.29 -24.94
CA LEU A 684 -20.61 18.46 -24.89
C LEU A 684 -20.90 17.92 -26.29
N PRO A 685 -21.11 16.60 -26.47
CA PRO A 685 -21.51 16.08 -27.76
C PRO A 685 -22.87 16.69 -28.15
N VAL A 686 -23.05 16.94 -29.44
CA VAL A 686 -24.35 17.34 -29.98
C VAL A 686 -25.17 16.10 -30.26
N ASP A 687 -26.36 15.99 -29.68
CA ASP A 687 -27.27 14.88 -29.95
C ASP A 687 -27.82 14.98 -31.38
N ASP A 688 -27.71 13.90 -32.17
CA ASP A 688 -28.24 13.80 -33.55
C ASP A 688 -29.76 13.98 -33.66
N THR A 689 -30.49 13.96 -32.53
CA THR A 689 -31.95 14.15 -32.49
C THR A 689 -32.39 15.61 -32.48
N ASP A 690 -31.48 16.57 -32.29
CA ASP A 690 -31.78 18.01 -32.26
C ASP A 690 -31.42 18.67 -33.60
N ASN A 691 -32.00 18.14 -34.69
CA ASN A 691 -31.88 18.71 -36.04
C ASN A 691 -32.49 20.12 -36.08
N GLY A 692 -31.63 21.14 -36.03
CA GLY A 692 -31.85 22.39 -36.78
C GLY A 692 -32.46 23.61 -36.07
N SER A 693 -32.43 23.74 -34.73
CA SER A 693 -33.04 24.93 -34.08
C SER A 693 -32.22 25.68 -33.01
N LYS A 694 -30.91 25.42 -32.86
CA LYS A 694 -30.01 26.30 -32.07
C LYS A 694 -28.85 26.90 -32.87
N ALA A 695 -29.03 26.98 -34.18
CA ALA A 695 -28.19 27.80 -35.06
C ALA A 695 -28.83 29.18 -35.26
N THR A 696 -28.87 30.00 -34.21
CA THR A 696 -28.95 31.47 -34.28
C THR A 696 -28.77 32.00 -32.87
N GLY A 697 -27.81 32.90 -32.68
CA GLY A 697 -27.65 33.61 -31.41
C GLY A 697 -28.94 34.36 -31.06
N SER A 698 -29.64 33.88 -30.04
CA SER A 698 -30.67 34.66 -29.35
C SER A 698 -29.97 35.50 -28.28
N GLN A 699 -29.96 36.81 -28.49
CA GLN A 699 -29.64 37.79 -27.45
C GLN A 699 -30.71 37.70 -26.36
N THR A 700 -30.40 37.01 -25.27
CA THR A 700 -31.01 37.23 -23.97
C THR A 700 -29.88 37.35 -22.94
N ASP A 701 -30.06 38.24 -21.97
CA ASP A 701 -29.04 39.01 -21.23
C ASP A 701 -27.93 38.28 -20.43
N HIS A 702 -27.69 36.99 -20.63
CA HIS A 702 -26.54 36.28 -20.08
C HIS A 702 -25.86 35.43 -21.18
N GLN A 703 -24.90 36.03 -21.88
CA GLN A 703 -24.16 35.39 -22.98
C GLN A 703 -23.31 34.21 -22.48
N VAL A 704 -23.82 32.99 -22.65
CA VAL A 704 -22.99 31.78 -22.73
C VAL A 704 -22.55 31.64 -24.19
N VAL A 705 -21.27 31.86 -24.48
CA VAL A 705 -20.74 31.73 -25.84
C VAL A 705 -20.49 30.26 -26.15
N SER A 706 -21.46 29.62 -26.79
CA SER A 706 -21.37 28.23 -27.26
C SER A 706 -20.77 28.17 -28.66
N LEU A 707 -19.67 27.44 -28.84
CA LEU A 707 -19.01 27.24 -30.15
C LEU A 707 -19.16 25.79 -30.61
N PHE A 708 -19.71 25.56 -31.80
CA PHE A 708 -19.79 24.22 -32.40
C PHE A 708 -18.47 23.87 -33.08
N ILE A 709 -17.83 22.77 -32.66
CA ILE A 709 -16.53 22.30 -33.17
C ILE A 709 -16.52 20.77 -33.17
N ASN A 710 -16.33 20.15 -34.34
CA ASN A 710 -16.18 18.69 -34.51
C ASN A 710 -17.29 17.83 -33.85
N GLY A 711 -18.55 18.26 -33.94
CA GLY A 711 -19.68 17.54 -33.33
C GLY A 711 -19.87 17.81 -31.82
N TYR A 712 -19.17 18.81 -31.27
CA TYR A 712 -19.29 19.22 -29.87
C TYR A 712 -19.69 20.69 -29.74
N VAL A 713 -20.48 21.03 -28.72
CA VAL A 713 -20.61 22.39 -28.20
C VAL A 713 -19.53 22.62 -27.14
N ARG A 714 -18.67 23.62 -27.38
CA ARG A 714 -17.73 24.14 -26.39
C ARG A 714 -18.39 25.28 -25.62
N GLU A 715 -18.32 25.22 -24.30
CA GLU A 715 -18.86 26.25 -23.40
C GLU A 715 -17.99 26.44 -22.16
N ASP A 716 -18.25 27.51 -21.40
CA ASP A 716 -17.48 27.86 -20.20
C ASP A 716 -17.64 26.80 -19.11
N ALA A 717 -16.50 26.33 -18.58
CA ALA A 717 -16.52 25.42 -17.43
C ALA A 717 -16.61 26.18 -16.09
N ILE A 718 -16.34 27.48 -16.08
CA ILE A 718 -16.53 28.34 -14.91
C ILE A 718 -17.98 28.79 -14.86
N LYS A 719 -18.62 28.56 -13.72
CA LYS A 719 -20.03 28.89 -13.53
C LYS A 719 -20.24 30.41 -13.46
N PRO A 720 -21.31 30.96 -14.06
CA PRO A 720 -21.66 32.38 -13.94
C PRO A 720 -21.78 32.85 -12.48
N GLU A 721 -22.32 32.00 -11.59
CA GLU A 721 -22.46 32.30 -10.17
C GLU A 721 -21.11 32.44 -9.47
N ALA A 722 -20.08 31.71 -9.93
CA ALA A 722 -18.73 31.86 -9.42
C ALA A 722 -18.11 33.20 -9.85
N VAL A 723 -18.34 33.64 -11.10
CA VAL A 723 -17.93 34.97 -11.55
C VAL A 723 -18.62 36.06 -10.74
N ALA A 724 -19.93 35.94 -10.53
CA ALA A 724 -20.69 36.85 -9.67
C ALA A 724 -20.16 36.88 -8.23
N HIS A 725 -19.78 35.73 -7.67
CA HIS A 725 -19.18 35.63 -6.33
C HIS A 725 -17.90 36.46 -6.19
N PHE A 726 -17.02 36.46 -7.20
CA PHE A 726 -15.80 37.28 -7.20
C PHE A 726 -16.10 38.77 -7.45
N ARG A 727 -17.01 39.10 -8.38
CA ARG A 727 -17.43 40.49 -8.64
C ARG A 727 -17.97 41.17 -7.38
N ALA A 728 -18.74 40.44 -6.56
CA ALA A 728 -19.34 40.98 -5.34
C ALA A 728 -18.32 41.50 -4.30
N ALA A 729 -17.04 41.14 -4.39
CA ALA A 729 -16.01 41.69 -3.50
C ALA A 729 -15.38 43.00 -3.99
N TYR A 730 -15.55 43.37 -5.26
CA TYR A 730 -14.79 44.46 -5.87
C TYR A 730 -15.73 45.40 -6.64
N ALA A 731 -16.48 46.21 -5.90
CA ALA A 731 -17.41 47.17 -6.47
C ALA A 731 -16.70 48.16 -7.42
N GLY A 732 -17.26 48.37 -8.61
CA GLY A 732 -16.71 49.27 -9.64
C GLY A 732 -15.70 48.61 -10.60
N HIS A 733 -15.37 47.34 -10.39
CA HIS A 733 -14.45 46.56 -11.24
C HIS A 733 -15.08 45.29 -11.83
N GLU A 734 -16.41 45.20 -11.84
CA GLU A 734 -17.13 43.99 -12.20
C GLU A 734 -16.88 43.55 -13.65
N SER A 735 -16.73 44.52 -14.56
CA SER A 735 -16.45 44.28 -15.99
C SER A 735 -15.05 43.71 -16.24
N GLU A 736 -14.11 43.87 -15.29
CA GLU A 736 -12.74 43.36 -15.39
C GLU A 736 -12.59 41.92 -14.86
N ILE A 737 -13.67 41.36 -14.28
CA ILE A 737 -13.70 40.03 -13.70
C ILE A 737 -14.61 39.16 -14.56
N ASP A 738 -14.01 38.50 -15.56
CA ASP A 738 -14.65 37.49 -16.39
C ASP A 738 -14.19 36.07 -16.02
N ALA A 739 -14.66 35.06 -16.76
CA ALA A 739 -14.28 33.67 -16.53
C ALA A 739 -12.77 33.44 -16.69
N ASP A 740 -12.11 34.11 -17.64
CA ASP A 740 -10.65 34.02 -17.82
C ASP A 740 -9.92 34.58 -16.60
N ALA A 741 -10.32 35.77 -16.13
CA ALA A 741 -9.74 36.41 -14.97
C ALA A 741 -9.85 35.51 -13.73
N VAL A 742 -11.01 34.90 -13.50
CA VAL A 742 -11.22 33.93 -12.42
C VAL A 742 -10.33 32.69 -12.60
N PHE A 743 -10.25 32.13 -13.81
CA PHE A 743 -9.43 30.95 -14.10
C PHE A 743 -7.95 31.18 -13.77
N TYR A 744 -7.37 32.28 -14.24
CA TYR A 744 -5.97 32.62 -13.99
C TYR A 744 -5.74 33.09 -12.55
N TYR A 745 -6.68 33.81 -11.94
CA TYR A 745 -6.62 34.15 -10.52
C TYR A 745 -6.48 32.90 -9.64
N ILE A 746 -7.26 31.85 -9.92
CA ILE A 746 -7.16 30.56 -9.21
C ILE A 746 -5.76 30.00 -9.37
N TYR A 747 -5.22 29.96 -10.59
CA TYR A 747 -3.88 29.45 -10.81
C TYR A 747 -2.80 30.24 -10.05
N GLY A 748 -2.96 31.57 -9.94
CA GLY A 748 -2.10 32.43 -9.12
C GLY A 748 -2.20 32.12 -7.63
N ILE A 749 -3.41 32.02 -7.08
CA ILE A 749 -3.65 31.67 -5.66
C ILE A 749 -3.07 30.31 -5.33
N LEU A 750 -3.24 29.32 -6.21
CA LEU A 750 -2.68 27.98 -6.00
C LEU A 750 -1.14 27.97 -5.97
N HIS A 751 -0.46 29.03 -6.42
CA HIS A 751 0.99 29.22 -6.28
C HIS A 751 1.40 30.07 -5.06
N SER A 752 0.46 30.71 -4.38
CA SER A 752 0.75 31.48 -3.16
C SER A 752 1.36 30.59 -2.07
N LYS A 753 2.54 30.99 -1.59
CA LYS A 753 3.21 30.33 -0.47
C LYS A 753 2.36 30.43 0.80
N ASP A 754 1.73 31.57 1.05
CA ASP A 754 0.87 31.80 2.22
C ASP A 754 -0.34 30.86 2.19
N TYR A 755 -0.99 30.71 1.03
CA TYR A 755 -2.12 29.78 0.87
C TYR A 755 -1.70 28.32 1.11
N ARG A 756 -0.61 27.87 0.47
CA ARG A 756 -0.13 26.48 0.57
C ARG A 756 0.33 26.12 1.98
N THR A 757 0.95 27.06 2.70
CA THR A 757 1.45 26.84 4.06
C THR A 757 0.33 26.91 5.10
N THR A 758 -0.56 27.91 5.00
CA THR A 758 -1.67 28.10 5.95
C THR A 758 -2.69 26.95 5.88
N TYR A 759 -2.97 26.46 4.67
CA TYR A 759 -4.01 25.45 4.43
C TYR A 759 -3.43 24.09 4.02
N ALA A 760 -2.18 23.78 4.37
CA ALA A 760 -1.50 22.55 3.97
C ALA A 760 -2.32 21.28 4.30
N ASN A 761 -2.85 21.20 5.53
CA ASN A 761 -3.66 20.06 5.99
C ASN A 761 -4.99 19.95 5.24
N ASN A 762 -5.67 21.08 5.01
CA ASN A 762 -6.89 21.13 4.21
C ASN A 762 -6.61 20.67 2.78
N LEU A 763 -5.59 21.22 2.12
CA LEU A 763 -5.21 20.85 0.74
C LEU A 763 -4.78 19.39 0.59
N GLN A 764 -4.38 18.72 1.68
CA GLN A 764 -4.11 17.30 1.69
C GLN A 764 -5.38 16.46 1.86
N LYS A 765 -6.39 16.93 2.62
CA LYS A 765 -7.56 16.15 3.06
C LYS A 765 -8.86 16.50 2.32
N GLU A 766 -8.89 17.60 1.59
CA GLU A 766 -10.03 18.06 0.79
C GLU A 766 -9.58 18.82 -0.46
N LEU A 767 -10.53 19.09 -1.36
CA LEU A 767 -10.24 19.88 -2.57
C LEU A 767 -9.98 21.35 -2.22
N PRO A 768 -9.17 22.06 -3.02
CA PRO A 768 -8.93 23.49 -2.83
C PRO A 768 -10.23 24.29 -2.77
N ARG A 769 -10.24 25.29 -1.89
CA ARG A 769 -11.29 26.29 -1.84
C ARG A 769 -10.66 27.66 -1.97
N ILE A 770 -11.22 28.49 -2.84
CA ILE A 770 -10.55 29.68 -3.33
C ILE A 770 -11.02 30.89 -2.54
N PRO A 771 -10.13 31.63 -1.85
CA PRO A 771 -10.51 32.85 -1.17
C PRO A 771 -10.76 34.00 -2.14
N ARG A 772 -11.47 35.02 -1.66
CA ARG A 772 -11.43 36.39 -2.22
C ARG A 772 -10.35 37.16 -1.46
N VAL A 773 -9.48 37.87 -2.18
CA VAL A 773 -8.41 38.67 -1.58
C VAL A 773 -8.92 40.06 -1.20
N ALA A 774 -8.18 40.74 -0.32
CA ALA A 774 -8.64 41.94 0.36
C ALA A 774 -8.93 43.11 -0.59
N THR A 775 -8.18 43.26 -1.69
CA THR A 775 -8.35 44.36 -2.64
C THR A 775 -8.37 43.87 -4.08
N PHE A 776 -8.92 44.69 -4.98
CA PHE A 776 -8.94 44.39 -6.41
C PHE A 776 -7.52 44.37 -7.01
N GLU A 777 -6.60 45.19 -6.51
CA GLU A 777 -5.20 45.20 -6.94
C GLU A 777 -4.50 43.88 -6.60
N ASP A 778 -4.77 43.32 -5.41
CA ASP A 778 -4.28 41.99 -5.04
C ASP A 778 -4.89 40.94 -6.00
N PHE A 779 -6.19 41.03 -6.32
CA PHE A 779 -6.84 40.13 -7.28
C PHE A 779 -6.15 40.18 -8.66
N LYS A 780 -5.93 41.39 -9.20
CA LYS A 780 -5.23 41.58 -10.48
C LYS A 780 -3.78 41.12 -10.44
N SER A 781 -3.11 41.23 -9.31
CA SER A 781 -1.74 40.73 -9.14
C SER A 781 -1.69 39.20 -9.22
N PHE A 782 -2.59 38.51 -8.51
CA PHE A 782 -2.72 37.05 -8.62
C PHE A 782 -3.16 36.59 -10.01
N GLU A 783 -4.11 37.29 -10.64
CA GLU A 783 -4.57 36.99 -12.01
C GLU A 783 -3.45 37.13 -13.04
N LYS A 784 -2.71 38.25 -13.03
CA LYS A 784 -1.56 38.48 -13.92
C LYS A 784 -0.47 37.43 -13.73
N ALA A 785 -0.13 37.11 -12.48
CA ALA A 785 0.84 36.07 -12.17
C ALA A 785 0.36 34.70 -12.67
N GLY A 786 -0.90 34.35 -12.42
CA GLY A 786 -1.50 33.11 -12.92
C GLY A 786 -1.48 33.01 -14.44
N ARG A 787 -1.74 34.11 -15.16
CA ARG A 787 -1.67 34.16 -16.63
C ARG A 787 -0.23 33.98 -17.14
N ALA A 788 0.74 34.63 -16.49
CA ALA A 788 2.15 34.48 -16.81
C ALA A 788 2.65 33.04 -16.58
N LEU A 789 2.32 32.46 -15.42
CA LEU A 789 2.62 31.06 -15.09
C LEU A 789 1.96 30.11 -16.07
N ALA A 790 0.69 30.32 -16.41
CA ALA A 790 -0.01 29.46 -17.35
C ALA A 790 0.64 29.48 -18.74
N LYS A 791 0.99 30.66 -19.25
CA LYS A 791 1.70 30.80 -20.52
C LYS A 791 3.05 30.07 -20.48
N LEU A 792 3.80 30.21 -19.38
CA LEU A 792 5.11 29.58 -19.19
C LEU A 792 5.00 28.05 -19.14
N HIS A 793 4.07 27.52 -18.34
CA HIS A 793 3.97 26.09 -18.06
C HIS A 793 3.35 25.29 -19.20
N VAL A 794 2.36 25.85 -19.91
CA VAL A 794 1.77 25.20 -21.09
C VAL A 794 2.78 25.14 -22.23
N ASN A 795 3.56 26.21 -22.41
CA ASN A 795 4.50 26.34 -23.53
C ASN A 795 5.95 26.01 -23.13
N TYR A 796 6.14 25.11 -22.15
CA TYR A 796 7.47 24.81 -21.61
C TYR A 796 8.45 24.30 -22.67
N GLU A 797 7.96 23.63 -23.72
CA GLU A 797 8.77 23.16 -24.85
C GLU A 797 9.11 24.28 -25.85
N GLN A 798 8.53 25.47 -25.73
CA GLN A 798 8.75 26.61 -26.63
C GLN A 798 9.45 27.79 -25.95
N VAL A 799 9.74 27.69 -24.65
CA VAL A 799 10.53 28.70 -23.93
C VAL A 799 11.95 28.74 -24.50
N GLU A 800 12.60 29.91 -24.41
CA GLU A 800 14.01 30.05 -24.77
C GLU A 800 14.89 29.17 -23.85
N PRO A 801 15.79 28.33 -24.41
CA PRO A 801 16.74 27.55 -23.63
C PRO A 801 17.61 28.44 -22.74
N TYR A 802 17.87 28.00 -21.50
CA TYR A 802 18.71 28.75 -20.58
C TYR A 802 20.16 28.85 -21.07
N ALA A 803 20.60 30.06 -21.40
CA ALA A 803 21.92 30.33 -21.97
C ALA A 803 23.08 30.31 -20.95
N GLY A 804 22.78 30.27 -19.64
CA GLY A 804 23.80 30.34 -18.58
C GLY A 804 24.54 29.02 -18.31
N CYS A 805 24.17 27.91 -18.97
CA CYS A 805 24.88 26.64 -18.82
C CYS A 805 26.06 26.53 -19.80
N THR A 806 27.17 25.95 -19.34
CA THR A 806 28.25 25.49 -20.22
C THR A 806 27.99 24.07 -20.66
N ILE A 807 27.98 23.83 -21.97
CA ILE A 807 27.79 22.50 -22.56
C ILE A 807 29.12 22.04 -23.16
N THR A 808 29.71 20.99 -22.60
CA THR A 808 30.95 20.39 -23.10
C THR A 808 30.65 19.14 -23.91
N GLY A 809 31.47 18.83 -24.92
CA GLY A 809 31.31 17.63 -25.76
C GLY A 809 30.45 17.83 -27.02
N LEU A 810 30.07 19.07 -27.32
CA LEU A 810 29.42 19.49 -28.57
C LEU A 810 30.35 20.33 -29.48
N GLU A 811 31.65 20.33 -29.21
CA GLU A 811 32.62 21.23 -29.85
C GLU A 811 32.82 20.95 -31.36
N ASN A 812 33.15 22.01 -32.10
CA ASN A 812 33.39 21.99 -33.54
C ASN A 812 34.55 21.05 -33.91
N GLY A 813 34.24 19.96 -34.62
CA GLY A 813 35.21 18.93 -35.05
C GLY A 813 34.64 17.51 -35.05
N ILE A 814 33.52 17.28 -34.36
CA ILE A 814 32.76 16.02 -34.40
C ILE A 814 31.69 16.16 -35.50
N SER A 815 31.78 15.40 -36.60
CA SER A 815 30.83 15.54 -37.72
C SER A 815 29.40 15.10 -37.37
N ALA A 816 29.21 14.32 -36.29
CA ALA A 816 27.92 13.94 -35.73
C ALA A 816 28.05 13.59 -34.23
N PRO A 817 27.79 14.52 -33.29
CA PRO A 817 27.83 14.22 -31.86
C PRO A 817 26.75 13.21 -31.47
N ASN A 818 27.06 12.28 -30.56
CA ASN A 818 26.07 11.32 -30.06
C ASN A 818 25.12 12.01 -29.08
N LEU A 819 23.89 12.28 -29.53
CA LEU A 819 22.84 12.93 -28.74
C LEU A 819 21.97 11.92 -27.96
N ARG A 820 22.27 10.62 -28.05
CA ARG A 820 21.51 9.57 -27.37
C ARG A 820 21.78 9.56 -25.87
N VAL A 821 20.71 9.41 -25.09
CA VAL A 821 20.72 9.32 -23.64
C VAL A 821 20.35 7.92 -23.21
N SER A 822 21.26 7.23 -22.53
CA SER A 822 20.92 5.99 -21.81
C SER A 822 20.25 6.33 -20.47
N LYS A 823 20.88 7.19 -19.67
CA LYS A 823 20.35 7.68 -18.39
C LYS A 823 21.02 9.00 -18.00
N LEU A 824 20.23 10.04 -17.77
CA LEU A 824 20.72 11.29 -17.19
C LEU A 824 21.11 11.08 -15.73
N LYS A 825 22.21 11.72 -15.31
CA LYS A 825 22.68 11.66 -13.92
C LYS A 825 23.20 13.02 -13.50
N TYR A 826 22.95 13.39 -12.25
CA TYR A 826 23.69 14.49 -11.65
C TYR A 826 25.17 14.13 -11.47
N GLY A 827 26.03 15.14 -11.44
CA GLY A 827 27.41 15.01 -11.01
C GLY A 827 27.51 14.48 -9.59
N LYS A 828 28.73 14.17 -9.14
CA LYS A 828 28.98 13.71 -7.77
C LYS A 828 29.82 14.71 -7.00
N VAL A 829 29.38 15.06 -5.79
CA VAL A 829 30.18 15.80 -4.81
C VAL A 829 31.08 14.82 -4.07
N ALA A 830 32.40 15.06 -4.12
CA ALA A 830 33.39 14.22 -3.45
C ALA A 830 33.13 14.16 -1.93
N GLY A 831 33.30 12.97 -1.34
CA GLY A 831 33.15 12.75 0.11
C GLY A 831 31.71 12.62 0.63
N LYS A 832 30.68 12.88 -0.20
CA LYS A 832 29.27 12.74 0.20
C LYS A 832 28.67 11.42 -0.31
N LYS A 833 27.64 10.90 0.40
CA LYS A 833 26.88 9.68 0.04
C LYS A 833 25.39 9.99 -0.13
N GLY A 834 24.67 9.11 -0.83
CA GLY A 834 23.23 9.23 -1.05
C GLY A 834 22.83 10.49 -1.82
N ASN A 835 21.68 11.07 -1.50
CA ASN A 835 21.19 12.30 -2.14
C ASN A 835 22.13 13.50 -1.94
N ALA A 836 22.85 13.56 -0.82
CA ALA A 836 23.83 14.61 -0.56
C ALA A 836 25.04 14.55 -1.50
N ALA A 837 25.26 13.41 -2.16
CA ALA A 837 26.31 13.25 -3.16
C ALA A 837 25.93 13.83 -4.53
N LEU A 838 24.66 14.16 -4.78
CA LEU A 838 24.22 14.65 -6.08
C LEU A 838 24.62 16.12 -6.23
N ASP A 839 25.54 16.38 -7.16
CA ASP A 839 25.88 17.74 -7.59
C ASP A 839 24.80 18.25 -8.55
N LYS A 840 23.87 19.03 -8.01
CA LYS A 840 22.73 19.60 -8.76
C LYS A 840 23.13 20.72 -9.73
N THR A 841 24.39 21.15 -9.73
CA THR A 841 24.90 22.16 -10.68
C THR A 841 25.38 21.57 -12.00
N LYS A 842 25.41 20.23 -12.08
CA LYS A 842 26.00 19.48 -13.19
C LYS A 842 25.15 18.27 -13.57
N ILE A 843 24.79 18.13 -14.85
CA ILE A 843 24.16 16.95 -15.41
C ILE A 843 25.12 16.28 -16.39
N VAL A 844 25.43 15.01 -16.14
CA VAL A 844 26.05 14.11 -17.10
C VAL A 844 24.95 13.63 -18.04
N TYR A 845 24.95 14.15 -19.27
CA TYR A 845 23.95 13.86 -20.29
C TYR A 845 24.18 12.46 -20.88
N ASN A 846 25.43 12.17 -21.27
CA ASN A 846 25.91 10.85 -21.65
C ASN A 846 27.44 10.77 -21.47
N GLY A 847 28.10 9.79 -22.09
CA GLY A 847 29.56 9.63 -22.00
C GLY A 847 30.39 10.72 -22.71
N GLN A 848 29.75 11.59 -23.50
CA GLN A 848 30.41 12.64 -24.27
C GLN A 848 29.96 14.05 -23.82
N ILE A 849 28.67 14.22 -23.55
CA ILE A 849 28.06 15.52 -23.29
C ILE A 849 27.84 15.73 -21.79
N THR A 850 28.16 16.92 -21.31
CA THR A 850 27.90 17.34 -19.93
C THR A 850 27.41 18.78 -19.90
N ILE A 851 26.39 19.04 -19.08
CA ILE A 851 25.80 20.35 -18.84
C ILE A 851 26.25 20.80 -17.45
N SER A 852 26.94 21.93 -17.35
CA SER A 852 27.44 22.50 -16.09
C SER A 852 26.99 23.95 -15.92
N GLY A 853 27.03 24.47 -14.69
CA GLY A 853 26.61 25.84 -14.40
C GLY A 853 25.09 25.98 -14.20
N ILE A 854 24.41 24.89 -13.85
CA ILE A 854 22.98 24.90 -13.54
C ILE A 854 22.78 25.63 -12.20
N PRO A 855 21.97 26.70 -12.14
CA PRO A 855 21.70 27.41 -10.88
C PRO A 855 20.99 26.49 -9.86
N LEU A 856 21.36 26.59 -8.59
CA LEU A 856 20.78 25.74 -7.55
C LEU A 856 19.30 26.09 -7.27
N GLU A 857 18.91 27.33 -7.51
CA GLU A 857 17.55 27.85 -7.35
C GLU A 857 16.55 27.10 -8.26
N VAL A 858 17.01 26.44 -9.33
CA VAL A 858 16.18 25.57 -10.17
C VAL A 858 15.50 24.47 -9.35
N GLN A 859 16.12 24.01 -8.26
CA GLN A 859 15.60 22.94 -7.41
C GLN A 859 14.44 23.40 -6.51
N ASP A 860 14.23 24.71 -6.35
CA ASP A 860 13.16 25.27 -5.50
C ASP A 860 11.78 25.15 -6.14
N TYR A 861 11.72 25.08 -7.48
CA TYR A 861 10.46 24.86 -8.18
C TYR A 861 10.08 23.38 -8.16
N VAL A 862 9.31 23.01 -7.13
CA VAL A 862 8.82 21.66 -6.90
C VAL A 862 7.41 21.48 -7.43
N VAL A 863 7.22 20.47 -8.28
CA VAL A 863 5.92 20.01 -8.78
C VAL A 863 5.76 18.55 -8.39
N ASN A 864 4.66 18.22 -7.72
CA ASN A 864 4.49 16.95 -7.03
C ASN A 864 5.61 16.76 -5.97
N LYS A 865 6.41 15.68 -6.02
CA LYS A 865 7.42 15.35 -4.97
C LYS A 865 8.85 15.75 -5.31
N LYS A 866 9.08 16.41 -6.45
CA LYS A 866 10.42 16.64 -7.04
C LYS A 866 10.48 18.00 -7.73
N SER A 867 11.70 18.51 -7.91
CA SER A 867 11.88 19.69 -8.77
C SER A 867 11.47 19.35 -10.20
N ALA A 868 11.06 20.37 -10.97
CA ALA A 868 10.72 20.19 -12.38
C ALA A 868 11.87 19.54 -13.17
N LEU A 869 13.12 19.94 -12.88
CA LEU A 869 14.31 19.36 -13.51
C LEU A 869 14.56 17.90 -13.07
N ASP A 870 14.30 17.55 -11.82
CA ASP A 870 14.43 16.17 -11.34
C ASP A 870 13.48 15.20 -12.07
N TRP A 871 12.30 15.65 -12.48
CA TRP A 871 11.40 14.85 -13.32
C TRP A 871 12.01 14.53 -14.69
N VAL A 872 12.59 15.53 -15.35
CA VAL A 872 13.28 15.37 -16.64
C VAL A 872 14.49 14.43 -16.48
N VAL A 873 15.34 14.66 -15.47
CA VAL A 873 16.53 13.83 -15.21
C VAL A 873 16.17 12.37 -14.92
N GLU A 874 15.07 12.12 -14.20
CA GLU A 874 14.63 10.76 -13.91
C GLU A 874 14.06 10.04 -15.13
N ARG A 875 13.27 10.74 -15.95
CA ARG A 875 12.39 10.11 -16.95
C ARG A 875 12.94 10.15 -18.37
N CYS A 876 13.79 11.11 -18.70
CA CYS A 876 14.33 11.27 -20.05
C CYS A 876 15.56 10.37 -20.25
N GLY A 877 15.33 9.08 -20.44
CA GLY A 877 16.34 8.08 -20.75
C GLY A 877 15.72 6.78 -21.26
N VAL A 878 16.49 5.70 -21.25
CA VAL A 878 16.00 4.36 -21.59
C VAL A 878 15.56 3.66 -20.31
N ASN A 879 14.32 3.20 -20.28
CA ASN A 879 13.78 2.36 -19.22
C ASN A 879 13.29 1.02 -19.79
N ILE A 880 13.55 -0.06 -19.07
CA ILE A 880 13.11 -1.42 -19.43
C ILE A 880 12.30 -1.94 -18.27
N ASP A 881 11.04 -2.26 -18.52
CA ASP A 881 10.20 -2.90 -17.53
C ASP A 881 10.57 -4.38 -17.42
N LYS A 882 10.86 -4.86 -16.20
CA LYS A 882 11.34 -6.23 -15.98
C LYS A 882 10.26 -7.30 -16.18
N ALA A 883 8.98 -6.98 -15.93
CA ALA A 883 7.92 -7.96 -16.03
C ALA A 883 7.49 -8.17 -17.48
N SER A 884 7.23 -7.07 -18.20
CA SER A 884 6.78 -7.11 -19.60
C SER A 884 7.91 -7.15 -20.63
N GLN A 885 9.15 -6.84 -20.24
CA GLN A 885 10.31 -6.64 -21.12
C GLN A 885 10.16 -5.49 -22.13
N ILE A 886 9.14 -4.63 -21.97
CA ILE A 886 8.91 -3.50 -22.87
C ILE A 886 9.94 -2.40 -22.59
N VAL A 887 10.55 -1.92 -23.68
CA VAL A 887 11.48 -0.80 -23.67
C VAL A 887 10.73 0.51 -23.91
N ASN A 888 10.93 1.49 -23.04
CA ASN A 888 10.57 2.87 -23.27
C ASN A 888 11.87 3.68 -23.46
N ASP A 889 12.14 4.02 -24.71
CA ASP A 889 13.31 4.81 -25.10
C ASP A 889 12.90 6.27 -25.35
N PHE A 890 13.19 7.14 -24.38
CA PHE A 890 12.82 8.55 -24.50
C PHE A 890 13.50 9.28 -25.66
N ASN A 891 14.60 8.73 -26.22
CA ASN A 891 15.25 9.29 -27.40
C ASN A 891 14.33 9.28 -28.62
N SER A 892 13.34 8.38 -28.69
CA SER A 892 12.36 8.38 -29.78
C SER A 892 11.56 9.69 -29.85
N MET A 893 11.43 10.45 -28.75
CA MET A 893 10.78 11.77 -28.79
C MET A 893 11.50 12.76 -29.72
N ALA A 894 12.83 12.63 -29.88
CA ALA A 894 13.59 13.48 -30.79
C ALA A 894 13.14 13.29 -32.25
N GLU A 895 12.93 12.03 -32.66
CA GLU A 895 12.41 11.67 -33.98
C GLU A 895 10.96 12.11 -34.14
N GLU A 896 10.11 11.82 -33.14
CA GLU A 896 8.68 12.18 -33.16
C GLU A 896 8.45 13.70 -33.22
N LYS A 897 9.38 14.51 -32.70
CA LYS A 897 9.33 15.97 -32.68
C LYS A 897 10.15 16.63 -33.80
N GLY A 898 10.93 15.86 -34.56
CA GLY A 898 11.83 16.38 -35.58
C GLY A 898 12.98 17.25 -35.05
N ASP A 899 13.39 17.06 -33.79
CA ASP A 899 14.47 17.80 -33.13
C ASP A 899 15.51 16.82 -32.55
N PRO A 900 16.66 16.61 -33.21
CA PRO A 900 17.72 15.72 -32.72
C PRO A 900 18.27 16.10 -31.33
N GLN A 901 18.18 17.38 -30.94
CA GLN A 901 18.65 17.91 -29.66
C GLN A 901 17.51 18.05 -28.64
N TYR A 902 16.34 17.47 -28.90
CA TYR A 902 15.12 17.64 -28.09
C TYR A 902 15.35 17.47 -26.58
N ILE A 903 16.05 16.42 -26.14
CA ILE A 903 16.28 16.18 -24.69
C ILE A 903 17.17 17.27 -24.08
N LEU A 904 18.20 17.71 -24.81
CA LEU A 904 19.09 18.79 -24.36
C LEU A 904 18.32 20.11 -24.27
N HIS A 905 17.54 20.45 -25.29
CA HIS A 905 16.67 21.63 -25.28
C HIS A 905 15.64 21.56 -24.15
N LEU A 906 15.03 20.40 -23.93
CA LEU A 906 14.06 20.21 -22.84
C LEU A 906 14.67 20.50 -21.47
N ILE A 907 15.89 19.99 -21.19
CA ILE A 907 16.61 20.27 -19.94
C ILE A 907 16.80 21.79 -19.76
N LEU A 908 17.34 22.46 -20.78
CA LEU A 908 17.64 23.89 -20.72
C LEU A 908 16.37 24.75 -20.61
N ARG A 909 15.29 24.35 -21.28
CA ARG A 909 13.98 25.03 -21.20
C ARG A 909 13.34 24.85 -19.83
N VAL A 910 13.43 23.66 -19.24
CA VAL A 910 12.89 23.41 -17.89
C VAL A 910 13.71 24.15 -16.82
N ILE A 911 15.00 24.40 -17.04
CA ILE A 911 15.79 25.33 -16.21
C ILE A 911 15.19 26.74 -16.29
N THR A 912 14.96 27.29 -17.48
CA THR A 912 14.33 28.61 -17.66
C THR A 912 12.95 28.67 -16.99
N VAL A 913 12.10 27.66 -17.22
CA VAL A 913 10.77 27.55 -16.62
C VAL A 913 10.86 27.59 -15.10
N SER A 914 11.79 26.85 -14.50
CA SER A 914 11.93 26.80 -13.03
C SER A 914 12.32 28.16 -12.46
N LEU A 915 13.30 28.84 -13.06
CA LEU A 915 13.78 30.15 -12.61
C LEU A 915 12.71 31.24 -12.75
N GLU A 916 12.05 31.31 -13.91
CA GLU A 916 10.99 32.29 -14.13
C GLU A 916 9.76 32.01 -13.25
N THR A 917 9.44 30.74 -12.99
CA THR A 917 8.37 30.39 -12.04
C THR A 917 8.70 30.89 -10.65
N ASN A 918 9.90 30.62 -10.15
CA ASN A 918 10.34 31.10 -8.83
C ASN A 918 10.26 32.63 -8.74
N LYS A 919 10.68 33.34 -9.79
CA LYS A 919 10.61 34.80 -9.86
C LYS A 919 9.17 35.32 -9.81
N ILE A 920 8.26 34.73 -10.58
CA ILE A 920 6.83 35.12 -10.57
C ILE A 920 6.22 34.85 -9.20
N VAL A 921 6.47 33.66 -8.62
CA VAL A 921 5.92 33.27 -7.31
C VAL A 921 6.46 34.17 -6.20
N ALA A 922 7.75 34.52 -6.23
CA ALA A 922 8.35 35.43 -5.25
C ALA A 922 7.78 36.85 -5.32
N SER A 923 7.21 37.25 -6.47
CA SER A 923 6.56 38.55 -6.66
C SER A 923 5.08 38.60 -6.26
N LEU A 924 4.49 37.47 -5.86
CA LEU A 924 3.10 37.44 -5.43
C LEU A 924 2.90 38.28 -4.16
N PRO A 925 1.79 39.04 -4.05
CA PRO A 925 1.49 39.78 -2.84
C PRO A 925 1.17 38.82 -1.69
N ALA A 926 1.29 39.33 -0.45
CA ALA A 926 0.88 38.59 0.74
C ALA A 926 -0.61 38.25 0.69
N LEU A 927 -0.99 37.05 1.12
CA LEU A 927 -2.40 36.62 1.09
C LEU A 927 -3.20 37.31 2.20
N ARG A 928 -3.97 38.34 1.81
CA ARG A 928 -4.93 39.02 2.68
C ARG A 928 -6.34 38.69 2.23
N ILE A 929 -7.19 38.19 3.14
CA ILE A 929 -8.54 37.69 2.83
C ILE A 929 -9.56 38.83 2.95
N HIS A 930 -10.53 38.88 2.04
CA HIS A 930 -11.60 39.87 2.02
C HIS A 930 -12.55 39.77 3.23
N SER A 931 -13.04 40.90 3.73
CA SER A 931 -13.93 41.00 4.91
C SER A 931 -15.27 40.26 4.75
N LEU A 932 -15.87 40.29 3.56
CA LEU A 932 -17.10 39.52 3.23
C LEU A 932 -16.97 37.99 3.40
N VAL A 933 -15.76 37.46 3.59
CA VAL A 933 -15.55 36.05 3.94
C VAL A 933 -15.64 35.82 5.46
N LEU A 934 -15.43 36.86 6.26
CA LEU A 934 -15.40 36.82 7.73
C LEU A 934 -16.78 37.06 8.38
N GLU A 935 -17.75 37.61 7.66
CA GLU A 935 -19.09 37.96 8.17
C GLU A 935 -20.01 36.74 8.42
N PHE A 936 -19.63 35.54 8.00
CA PHE A 936 -20.37 34.30 8.31
C PHE A 936 -20.19 33.79 9.76
N LYS A 937 -19.52 34.55 10.63
CA LYS A 937 -19.27 34.20 12.04
C LYS A 937 -20.39 34.57 13.02
N SER A 938 -21.54 35.07 12.56
CA SER A 938 -22.65 35.47 13.44
C SER A 938 -24.00 35.02 12.89
N SER A 939 -24.26 33.71 12.94
CA SER A 939 -25.61 33.14 12.94
C SER A 939 -25.60 31.74 13.54
#